data_AF-A0AAV1JWF0-F1
#
_entry.id   AF-A0AAV1JWF0-F1
#
_cell.length_a   1.000
_cell.length_b   1.000
_cell.length_c   1.000
_cell.angle_alpha   90.00
_cell.angle_beta   90.00
_cell.angle_gamma   90.00
#
_symmetry.space_group_name_H-M   'P 1'
#
loop_
_entity.id
_entity.type
_entity.pdbx_description
1 polymer ?
#
loop_
_entity_poly.entity_id
_entity_poly.type
_entity_poly.pdbx_seq_one_letter_code
_entity_poly.pdbx_strand_id
1 'polypeptide(L)'
;MQFVFCYNSKLISNYGRYIRLRKFHSKPLIFGIETSCDDTGCAIVDGRGNLLSESLHCQNLIHLRNGGIIPDVAQDLHRRYIELTVEDTLKKANLSMDDITALAVTLQPGLPLSLAVGMKYAKHLARKFNKPFIPIHHMEAHALVSRMQHNIPFPYLTLLISGGHCLLAIVQDINQFKLLGESLDSAPGEVFDKVSRRLKLRNVPEYSKMSGGQAIEASASKASDPHCFKLPLPLANYKDCNFSFNGLKTSTLLHLHRKEKEHNIEGDELIPEVSDLCAALLMAVTRHLVHRTQRAIEFCKQRKLIPETEGRLVVSGGVACNNFIFKNLTILCNEMEYDIFRPDPKLCTDNGVMIAWNGLEKWRGGVDIVTDLNSLDIKAVSPLGDYNADTLDKNACLNWRRYGGLVRESPIINLVHLYEPELFETIFRQNDRYPARRSHIAMLHYRLGMDQIGGAYEVRFKETFQGLKMQKKYVAVTDRVVTQFLQWLKDKEMSTITDFLPYLNRLNLEVIGAVVFDESFNSFSDPEQLVSSRSNKIISAAFGSNSGIMKLDKGVMWKLFTTPLYRKLAKSQEYLEKVSKDILLKKLNYYAINSESNDSSLLSSFMQLPGVDVKDIVGMMVDILMAGIDTTSYTTSFALYHIATNPDCQKELFREALSLLPDEKTEISASVLAKAVYLKSCVKESLRLNPVAIGVGRVLQNDVILKGYKIPSGTVVVTQNMVASRLPQYVRNPSRFIPERYLRGSTQYEDIHPFLSLPFGFGPRSCIARRLAEQNMCITIMKIVRNYKIEWLGGKLGVKTLLINKPDQPISLKLTPRSGI
;
A
#
# COMPACT_ATOMS: atom_id res chain seq x y z
N MET A 1 43.22 -30.99 16.62
CA MET A 1 43.02 -31.67 15.32
C MET A 1 41.83 -31.00 14.63
N GLN A 2 41.99 -29.91 13.84
CA GLN A 2 42.46 -29.86 12.43
C GLN A 2 41.69 -30.87 11.55
N PHE A 3 40.97 -30.54 10.46
CA PHE A 3 41.18 -29.58 9.34
C PHE A 3 39.80 -29.10 8.81
N VAL A 4 39.51 -27.83 8.45
CA VAL A 4 39.93 -26.98 7.29
C VAL A 4 39.68 -27.60 5.90
N PHE A 5 38.72 -27.05 5.15
CA PHE A 5 38.75 -26.83 3.68
C PHE A 5 37.82 -25.64 3.36
N CYS A 6 38.35 -24.42 3.18
CA CYS A 6 38.68 -23.79 1.90
C CYS A 6 37.48 -23.52 0.97
N TYR A 7 36.90 -22.33 1.10
CA TYR A 7 36.11 -21.69 0.04
C TYR A 7 37.03 -21.39 -1.15
N ASN A 8 36.87 -22.15 -2.22
CA ASN A 8 37.59 -21.93 -3.47
C ASN A 8 36.79 -20.93 -4.33
N SER A 9 37.36 -19.75 -4.49
CA SER A 9 36.92 -18.68 -5.38
C SER A 9 37.24 -19.06 -6.83
N LYS A 10 36.27 -19.61 -7.58
CA LYS A 10 36.21 -19.61 -9.06
C LYS A 10 35.02 -20.44 -9.53
N LEU A 11 33.92 -19.76 -9.89
CA LEU A 11 32.98 -20.13 -10.97
C LEU A 11 31.90 -19.03 -11.07
N ILE A 12 32.33 -17.81 -11.37
CA ILE A 12 31.48 -16.79 -11.99
C ILE A 12 32.19 -16.44 -13.30
N SER A 13 31.81 -17.14 -14.35
CA SER A 13 32.20 -16.83 -15.72
C SER A 13 31.17 -17.43 -16.64
N ASN A 14 30.14 -16.64 -16.96
CA ASN A 14 29.78 -16.27 -18.33
C ASN A 14 28.40 -15.58 -18.31
N TYR A 15 28.31 -14.48 -19.06
CA TYR A 15 27.17 -13.56 -19.22
C TYR A 15 27.05 -12.39 -18.24
N GLY A 16 28.12 -11.59 -18.22
CA GLY A 16 28.00 -10.14 -18.13
C GLY A 16 29.09 -9.55 -19.02
N ARG A 17 28.76 -8.63 -19.94
CA ARG A 17 29.77 -7.76 -20.56
C ARG A 17 30.28 -6.83 -19.45
N TYR A 18 31.17 -7.34 -18.60
CA TYR A 18 31.93 -6.54 -17.66
C TYR A 18 32.97 -5.79 -18.45
N ILE A 19 32.80 -4.48 -18.55
CA ILE A 19 33.88 -3.58 -18.94
C ILE A 19 35.00 -3.81 -17.93
N ARG A 20 36.17 -4.23 -18.42
CA ARG A 20 37.44 -4.22 -17.67
C ARG A 20 37.56 -2.85 -16.99
N LEU A 21 37.45 -2.84 -15.67
CA LEU A 21 37.79 -1.69 -14.83
C LEU A 21 39.21 -1.26 -15.20
N ARG A 22 39.33 -0.16 -15.94
CA ARG A 22 40.58 0.61 -15.96
C ARG A 22 40.88 0.93 -14.50
N LYS A 23 42.11 0.65 -14.06
CA LYS A 23 42.65 1.11 -12.77
C LYS A 23 42.36 2.61 -12.66
N PHE A 24 41.34 3.01 -11.90
CA PHE A 24 41.09 4.41 -11.57
C PHE A 24 42.16 4.83 -10.55
N HIS A 25 43.27 5.35 -11.06
CA HIS A 25 44.27 6.08 -10.28
C HIS A 25 43.83 7.54 -10.17
N SER A 26 42.91 7.81 -9.24
CA SER A 26 42.74 9.09 -8.53
C SER A 26 41.73 8.87 -7.39
N LYS A 27 41.88 9.58 -6.28
CA LYS A 27 40.93 9.50 -5.15
C LYS A 27 39.55 9.96 -5.67
N PRO A 28 38.45 9.18 -5.50
CA PRO A 28 37.17 9.57 -6.08
C PRO A 28 36.68 10.89 -5.49
N LEU A 29 36.11 11.75 -6.33
CA LEU A 29 35.47 13.00 -5.94
C LEU A 29 33.99 12.92 -6.27
N ILE A 30 33.14 12.94 -5.25
CA ILE A 30 31.69 12.82 -5.39
C ILE A 30 31.06 14.19 -5.21
N PHE A 31 30.32 14.64 -6.23
CA PHE A 31 29.59 15.90 -6.20
C PHE A 31 28.12 15.64 -5.88
N GLY A 32 27.63 16.15 -4.75
CA GLY A 32 26.24 16.04 -4.31
C GLY A 32 25.38 17.22 -4.74
N ILE A 33 24.15 16.98 -5.18
CA ILE A 33 23.12 17.99 -5.50
C ILE A 33 21.82 17.66 -4.77
N GLU A 34 21.36 18.58 -3.92
CA GLU A 34 20.12 18.49 -3.13
C GLU A 34 19.12 19.56 -3.61
N THR A 35 17.91 19.12 -4.00
CA THR A 35 16.79 19.98 -4.46
C THR A 35 15.43 19.34 -4.13
N SER A 36 15.31 18.69 -2.98
CA SER A 36 14.12 17.92 -2.57
C SER A 36 12.97 18.81 -2.12
N CYS A 37 13.23 19.96 -1.50
CA CYS A 37 12.19 20.85 -1.01
C CYS A 37 12.45 22.31 -1.38
N ASP A 38 13.10 23.06 -0.49
CA ASP A 38 13.28 24.51 -0.56
C ASP A 38 14.75 24.96 -0.38
N ASP A 39 15.69 24.04 -0.31
CA ASP A 39 17.13 24.34 -0.26
C ASP A 39 17.85 23.84 -1.51
N THR A 40 18.60 24.71 -2.19
CA THR A 40 19.51 24.29 -3.28
C THR A 40 20.89 24.08 -2.69
N GLY A 41 21.25 22.83 -2.44
CA GLY A 41 22.52 22.47 -1.80
C GLY A 41 23.46 21.73 -2.76
N CYS A 42 24.74 22.08 -2.74
CA CYS A 42 25.79 21.34 -3.43
C CYS A 42 27.00 21.13 -2.53
N ALA A 43 27.70 20.00 -2.70
CA ALA A 43 28.95 19.75 -1.97
C ALA A 43 29.86 18.76 -2.72
N ILE A 44 31.15 18.80 -2.41
CA ILE A 44 32.14 17.85 -2.92
C ILE A 44 32.81 17.13 -1.77
N VAL A 45 32.79 15.80 -1.80
CA VAL A 45 33.46 14.94 -0.81
C VAL A 45 34.50 14.06 -1.51
N ASP A 46 35.67 13.93 -0.90
CA ASP A 46 36.75 13.07 -1.41
C ASP A 46 36.59 11.59 -1.01
N GLY A 47 37.39 10.71 -1.60
CA GLY A 47 37.33 9.27 -1.33
C GLY A 47 37.65 8.86 0.11
N ARG A 48 38.19 9.76 0.95
CA ARG A 48 38.43 9.54 2.36
C ARG A 48 37.24 9.99 3.23
N GLY A 49 36.35 10.80 2.68
CA GLY A 49 35.21 11.37 3.40
C GLY A 49 35.41 12.83 3.81
N ASN A 50 36.47 13.50 3.34
CA ASN A 50 36.70 14.90 3.65
C ASN A 50 35.80 15.78 2.78
N LEU A 51 35.16 16.77 3.41
CA LEU A 51 34.43 17.83 2.71
C LEU A 51 35.44 18.80 2.08
N LEU A 52 35.43 18.93 0.76
CA LEU A 52 36.30 19.87 0.04
C LEU A 52 35.65 21.24 -0.13
N SER A 53 34.35 21.26 -0.44
CA SER A 53 33.57 22.49 -0.54
C SER A 53 32.08 22.21 -0.39
N GLU A 54 31.33 23.25 -0.02
CA GLU A 54 29.87 23.26 -0.02
C GLU A 54 29.33 24.64 -0.43
N SER A 55 28.13 24.66 -0.98
CA SER A 55 27.34 25.86 -1.22
C SER A 55 25.87 25.55 -0.99
N LEU A 56 25.16 26.50 -0.38
CA LEU A 56 23.76 26.36 -0.02
C LEU A 56 23.03 27.67 -0.33
N HIS A 57 22.03 27.60 -1.19
CA HIS A 57 21.08 28.69 -1.40
C HIS A 57 19.76 28.35 -0.71
N CYS A 58 19.55 28.96 0.46
CA CYS A 58 18.43 28.67 1.34
C CYS A 58 17.21 29.56 1.07
N GLN A 59 16.03 28.97 0.86
CA GLN A 59 14.80 29.71 0.52
C GLN A 59 13.91 29.99 1.75
N ASN A 60 14.32 29.56 2.94
CA ASN A 60 13.54 29.65 4.19
C ASN A 60 12.89 31.02 4.43
N LEU A 61 13.62 32.13 4.25
CA LEU A 61 13.06 33.47 4.48
C LEU A 61 11.94 33.84 3.50
N ILE A 62 12.01 33.37 2.26
CA ILE A 62 10.98 33.62 1.24
C ILE A 62 9.72 32.84 1.60
N HIS A 63 9.86 31.57 1.96
CA HIS A 63 8.74 30.73 2.35
C HIS A 63 8.11 31.15 3.69
N LEU A 64 8.92 31.57 4.67
CA LEU A 64 8.41 32.17 5.91
C LEU A 64 7.57 33.42 5.64
N ARG A 65 8.00 34.27 4.69
CA ARG A 65 7.25 35.48 4.27
C ARG A 65 5.91 35.13 3.64
N ASN A 66 5.86 34.09 2.83
CA ASN A 66 4.68 33.64 2.10
C ASN A 66 3.78 32.68 2.90
N GLY A 67 4.06 32.48 4.19
CA GLY A 67 3.26 31.64 5.06
C GLY A 67 3.52 30.14 4.94
N GLY A 68 4.52 29.71 4.14
CA GLY A 68 4.91 28.31 3.97
C GLY A 68 5.59 28.04 2.63
N ILE A 69 5.93 26.78 2.40
CA ILE A 69 6.54 26.33 1.15
C ILE A 69 5.49 26.32 0.04
N ILE A 70 5.75 27.07 -1.03
CA ILE A 70 4.92 27.14 -2.23
C ILE A 70 5.68 26.43 -3.35
N PRO A 71 5.20 25.27 -3.86
CA PRO A 71 5.96 24.43 -4.79
C PRO A 71 6.46 25.13 -6.06
N ASP A 72 5.65 26.00 -6.67
CA ASP A 72 6.03 26.72 -7.89
C ASP A 72 7.14 27.74 -7.61
N VAL A 73 7.04 28.48 -6.48
CA VAL A 73 8.08 29.41 -6.03
C VAL A 73 9.38 28.66 -5.74
N ALA A 74 9.29 27.51 -5.07
CA ALA A 74 10.46 26.69 -4.77
C ALA A 74 11.15 26.20 -6.05
N GLN A 75 10.38 25.74 -7.03
CA GLN A 75 10.90 25.34 -8.34
C GLN A 75 11.63 26.48 -9.05
N ASP A 76 11.04 27.68 -9.09
CA ASP A 76 11.63 28.82 -9.78
C ASP A 76 12.93 29.27 -9.12
N LEU A 77 12.99 29.23 -7.78
CA LEU A 77 14.21 29.52 -7.03
C LEU A 77 15.29 28.46 -7.29
N HIS A 78 14.96 27.16 -7.30
CA HIS A 78 15.92 26.13 -7.71
C HIS A 78 16.44 26.39 -9.12
N ARG A 79 15.55 26.70 -10.08
CA ARG A 79 15.96 26.95 -11.47
C ARG A 79 16.90 28.15 -11.58
N ARG A 80 16.66 29.19 -10.77
CA ARG A 80 17.46 30.42 -10.75
C ARG A 80 18.84 30.22 -10.13
N TYR A 81 18.96 29.39 -9.10
CA TYR A 81 20.18 29.31 -8.28
C TYR A 81 21.00 28.03 -8.45
N ILE A 82 20.48 26.99 -9.11
CA ILE A 82 21.20 25.71 -9.24
C ILE A 82 22.54 25.83 -9.96
N GLU A 83 22.61 26.60 -11.04
CA GLU A 83 23.85 26.82 -11.79
C GLU A 83 24.89 27.57 -10.95
N LEU A 84 24.48 28.69 -10.34
CA LEU A 84 25.32 29.48 -9.44
C LEU A 84 25.84 28.64 -8.26
N THR A 85 24.98 27.79 -7.68
CA THR A 85 25.35 26.95 -6.53
C THR A 85 26.39 25.89 -6.93
N VAL A 86 26.27 25.32 -8.14
CA VAL A 86 27.23 24.36 -8.67
C VAL A 86 28.57 25.03 -9.00
N GLU A 87 28.55 26.18 -9.68
CA GLU A 87 29.74 26.96 -10.00
C GLU A 87 30.50 27.40 -8.74
N ASP A 88 29.79 27.93 -7.74
CA ASP A 88 30.37 28.33 -6.46
C ASP A 88 31.02 27.14 -5.73
N THR A 89 30.39 25.97 -5.76
CA THR A 89 30.92 24.77 -5.11
C THR A 89 32.22 24.31 -5.78
N LEU A 90 32.27 24.28 -7.11
CA LEU A 90 33.48 23.95 -7.88
C LEU A 90 34.59 24.98 -7.65
N LYS A 91 34.25 26.27 -7.71
CA LYS A 91 35.18 27.38 -7.53
C LYS A 91 35.80 27.38 -6.13
N LYS A 92 35.01 27.16 -5.08
CA LYS A 92 35.52 27.04 -3.69
C LYS A 92 36.45 25.84 -3.50
N ALA A 93 36.25 24.74 -4.23
CA ALA A 93 37.16 23.60 -4.21
C ALA A 93 38.39 23.78 -5.12
N ASN A 94 38.43 24.84 -5.93
CA ASN A 94 39.41 25.02 -7.01
C ASN A 94 39.45 23.82 -7.97
N LEU A 95 38.27 23.33 -8.35
CA LEU A 95 38.08 22.18 -9.25
C LEU A 95 37.23 22.56 -10.46
N SER A 96 37.38 21.78 -11.53
CA SER A 96 36.49 21.78 -12.68
C SER A 96 35.53 20.58 -12.62
N MET A 97 34.46 20.60 -13.43
CA MET A 97 33.57 19.44 -13.53
C MET A 97 34.30 18.20 -14.10
N ASP A 98 35.37 18.38 -14.88
CA ASP A 98 36.17 17.28 -15.41
C ASP A 98 36.90 16.49 -14.31
N ASP A 99 37.21 17.12 -13.18
CA ASP A 99 37.85 16.46 -12.02
C ASP A 99 36.87 15.58 -11.24
N ILE A 100 35.57 15.84 -11.32
CA ILE A 100 34.54 15.12 -10.58
C ILE A 100 34.41 13.68 -11.09
N THR A 101 34.34 12.73 -10.17
CA THR A 101 34.23 11.30 -10.50
C THR A 101 32.79 10.88 -10.78
N ALA A 102 31.82 11.33 -9.96
CA ALA A 102 30.40 11.01 -10.14
C ALA A 102 29.50 12.10 -9.56
N LEU A 103 28.28 12.20 -10.10
CA LEU A 103 27.23 13.12 -9.63
C LEU A 103 26.22 12.34 -8.78
N ALA A 104 26.14 12.65 -7.49
CA ALA A 104 25.13 12.15 -6.57
C ALA A 104 23.97 13.15 -6.45
N VAL A 105 22.74 12.72 -6.70
CA VAL A 105 21.61 13.65 -6.84
C VAL A 105 20.36 13.12 -6.17
N THR A 106 19.69 13.94 -5.39
CA THR A 106 18.42 13.57 -4.75
C THR A 106 17.33 13.40 -5.80
N LEU A 107 16.76 12.18 -5.91
CA LEU A 107 15.66 11.89 -6.82
C LEU A 107 14.36 11.48 -6.11
N GLN A 108 14.40 11.18 -4.80
CA GLN A 108 13.25 10.69 -4.04
C GLN A 108 13.48 10.70 -2.52
N PRO A 109 12.44 10.78 -1.68
CA PRO A 109 11.22 11.56 -1.90
C PRO A 109 11.52 13.08 -1.96
N GLY A 110 10.50 13.88 -2.28
CA GLY A 110 10.61 15.34 -2.31
C GLY A 110 9.49 15.99 -3.14
N LEU A 111 9.47 17.32 -3.19
CA LEU A 111 8.58 18.08 -4.06
C LEU A 111 8.90 17.77 -5.54
N PRO A 112 7.97 17.20 -6.31
CA PRO A 112 8.28 16.73 -7.66
C PRO A 112 8.75 17.85 -8.59
N LEU A 113 8.23 19.07 -8.42
CA LEU A 113 8.65 20.24 -9.20
C LEU A 113 10.10 20.64 -8.90
N SER A 114 10.53 20.56 -7.63
CA SER A 114 11.91 20.83 -7.19
C SER A 114 12.87 19.72 -7.62
N LEU A 115 12.53 18.46 -7.37
CA LEU A 115 13.33 17.29 -7.78
C LEU A 115 13.59 17.27 -9.29
N ALA A 116 12.59 17.67 -10.09
CA ALA A 116 12.73 17.74 -11.54
C ALA A 116 13.81 18.73 -11.98
N VAL A 117 14.02 19.83 -11.25
CA VAL A 117 15.07 20.81 -11.56
C VAL A 117 16.45 20.19 -11.34
N GLY A 118 16.70 19.64 -10.15
CA GLY A 118 17.96 18.98 -9.81
C GLY A 118 18.30 17.83 -10.77
N MET A 119 17.33 16.95 -11.05
CA MET A 119 17.52 15.85 -11.98
C MET A 119 17.86 16.34 -13.39
N LYS A 120 17.10 17.31 -13.95
CA LYS A 120 17.33 17.81 -15.31
C LYS A 120 18.70 18.45 -15.45
N TYR A 121 19.07 19.30 -14.48
CA TYR A 121 20.36 19.99 -14.49
C TYR A 121 21.52 18.99 -14.34
N ALA A 122 21.44 18.06 -13.40
CA ALA A 122 22.48 17.06 -13.23
C ALA A 122 22.58 16.08 -14.41
N LYS A 123 21.47 15.72 -15.06
CA LYS A 123 21.52 14.95 -16.33
C LYS A 123 22.22 15.72 -17.44
N HIS A 124 22.02 17.04 -17.52
CA HIS A 124 22.74 17.89 -18.47
C HIS A 124 24.25 17.83 -18.21
N LEU A 125 24.69 18.01 -16.96
CA LEU A 125 26.11 17.92 -16.57
C LEU A 125 26.68 16.52 -16.83
N ALA A 126 25.96 15.47 -16.44
CA ALA A 126 26.37 14.08 -16.64
C ALA A 126 26.59 13.76 -18.12
N ARG A 127 25.72 14.23 -19.03
CA ARG A 127 25.89 14.05 -20.48
C ARG A 127 27.06 14.87 -21.01
N LYS A 128 27.16 16.14 -20.62
CA LYS A 128 28.18 17.07 -21.12
C LYS A 128 29.59 16.63 -20.76
N PHE A 129 29.79 16.14 -19.53
CA PHE A 129 31.10 15.76 -19.00
C PHE A 129 31.28 14.24 -18.86
N ASN A 130 30.37 13.44 -19.44
CA ASN A 130 30.35 11.97 -19.40
C ASN A 130 30.57 11.39 -17.99
N LYS A 131 29.80 11.87 -17.01
CA LYS A 131 29.92 11.48 -15.60
C LYS A 131 28.89 10.42 -15.21
N PRO A 132 29.30 9.36 -14.47
CA PRO A 132 28.37 8.47 -13.79
C PRO A 132 27.41 9.22 -12.87
N PHE A 133 26.20 8.68 -12.73
CA PHE A 133 25.13 9.26 -11.94
C PHE A 133 24.76 8.33 -10.78
N ILE A 134 24.60 8.87 -9.57
CA ILE A 134 24.21 8.12 -8.37
C ILE A 134 22.88 8.70 -7.87
N PRO A 135 21.75 8.01 -8.05
CA PRO A 135 20.47 8.47 -7.56
C PRO A 135 20.40 8.27 -6.04
N ILE A 136 20.13 9.36 -5.33
CA ILE A 136 20.08 9.39 -3.88
C ILE A 136 18.64 9.41 -3.39
N HIS A 137 18.37 8.57 -2.40
CA HIS A 137 17.17 8.64 -1.61
C HIS A 137 17.42 9.59 -0.42
N HIS A 138 16.65 10.66 -0.34
CA HIS A 138 16.76 11.73 0.64
C HIS A 138 16.75 11.23 2.09
N MET A 139 15.77 10.38 2.45
CA MET A 139 15.73 9.80 3.81
C MET A 139 16.91 8.86 4.12
N GLU A 140 17.48 8.16 3.13
CA GLU A 140 18.70 7.35 3.33
C GLU A 140 19.88 8.27 3.64
N ALA A 141 19.99 9.41 2.94
CA ALA A 141 21.05 10.39 3.17
C ALA A 141 21.02 10.94 4.60
N HIS A 142 19.83 11.32 5.09
CA HIS A 142 19.63 11.72 6.49
C HIS A 142 20.03 10.63 7.49
N ALA A 143 19.73 9.36 7.20
CA ALA A 143 20.07 8.25 8.09
C ALA A 143 21.57 7.90 8.10
N LEU A 144 22.30 8.21 7.01
CA LEU A 144 23.70 7.83 6.81
C LEU A 144 24.69 8.97 7.14
N VAL A 145 24.28 10.24 7.12
CA VAL A 145 25.20 11.39 7.26
C VAL A 145 25.99 11.38 8.57
N SER A 146 25.44 10.85 9.68
CA SER A 146 26.18 10.73 10.94
C SER A 146 27.41 9.83 10.84
N ARG A 147 27.44 8.89 9.89
CA ARG A 147 28.62 8.05 9.62
C ARG A 147 29.80 8.85 9.06
N MET A 148 29.56 10.05 8.54
CA MET A 148 30.62 10.95 8.06
C MET A 148 31.47 11.47 9.22
N GLN A 149 30.84 11.73 10.37
CA GLN A 149 31.47 12.34 11.54
C GLN A 149 31.84 11.31 12.61
N HIS A 150 31.15 10.18 12.62
CA HIS A 150 31.28 9.14 13.62
C HIS A 150 31.47 7.77 12.96
N ASN A 151 32.34 6.94 13.52
CA ASN A 151 32.51 5.56 13.06
C ASN A 151 31.39 4.67 13.61
N ILE A 152 30.21 4.74 12.98
CA ILE A 152 29.02 3.98 13.39
C ILE A 152 28.91 2.75 12.48
N PRO A 153 29.22 1.52 12.89
CA PRO A 153 29.05 0.34 12.05
C PRO A 153 27.57 -0.05 11.89
N PHE A 154 27.24 -0.80 10.83
CA PHE A 154 25.92 -1.43 10.68
C PHE A 154 25.84 -2.72 11.53
N PRO A 155 24.65 -3.12 12.02
CA PRO A 155 23.38 -2.40 11.96
C PRO A 155 23.20 -1.40 13.10
N TYR A 156 22.43 -0.34 12.89
CA TYR A 156 22.02 0.60 13.93
C TYR A 156 20.57 1.06 13.79
N LEU A 157 20.00 1.60 14.86
CA LEU A 157 18.65 2.17 14.85
C LEU A 157 18.73 3.64 14.42
N THR A 158 17.84 4.09 13.53
CA THR A 158 17.70 5.51 13.21
C THR A 158 16.31 6.02 13.58
N LEU A 159 16.27 7.17 14.24
CA LEU A 159 15.10 8.03 14.41
C LEU A 159 15.27 9.25 13.51
N LEU A 160 14.55 9.28 12.39
CA LEU A 160 14.55 10.42 11.48
C LEU A 160 13.34 11.29 11.82
N ILE A 161 13.59 12.55 12.19
CA ILE A 161 12.58 13.55 12.57
C ILE A 161 12.83 14.87 11.82
N SER A 162 11.95 15.22 10.90
CA SER A 162 12.05 16.42 10.06
C SER A 162 10.71 17.17 9.92
N GLY A 163 10.68 18.19 9.06
CA GLY A 163 9.46 18.90 8.67
C GLY A 163 8.46 18.02 7.94
N GLY A 164 8.92 17.04 7.15
CA GLY A 164 8.07 16.18 6.31
C GLY A 164 8.02 14.71 6.72
N HIS A 165 8.93 14.25 7.59
CA HIS A 165 9.06 12.83 7.91
C HIS A 165 9.28 12.59 9.40
N CYS A 166 8.69 11.52 9.93
CA CYS A 166 9.01 10.97 11.24
C CYS A 166 8.99 9.45 11.17
N LEU A 167 10.13 8.79 11.35
CA LEU A 167 10.22 7.34 11.26
C LEU A 167 11.29 6.74 12.18
N LEU A 168 11.10 5.46 12.48
CA LEU A 168 12.06 4.58 13.14
C LEU A 168 12.38 3.45 12.17
N ALA A 169 13.66 3.26 11.87
CA ALA A 169 14.11 2.18 11.00
C ALA A 169 15.43 1.58 11.50
N ILE A 170 15.66 0.30 11.21
CA ILE A 170 16.97 -0.31 11.37
C ILE A 170 17.72 -0.14 10.06
N VAL A 171 18.90 0.48 10.13
CA VAL A 171 19.82 0.60 9.01
C VAL A 171 20.73 -0.63 9.03
N GLN A 172 20.50 -1.56 8.10
CA GLN A 172 21.23 -2.83 8.02
C GLN A 172 22.44 -2.74 7.09
N ASP A 173 22.37 -1.90 6.07
CA ASP A 173 23.43 -1.60 5.11
C ASP A 173 23.09 -0.29 4.38
N ILE A 174 23.96 0.19 3.49
CA ILE A 174 23.86 1.45 2.73
C ILE A 174 22.49 1.63 2.04
N ASN A 175 21.90 0.55 1.51
CA ASN A 175 20.60 0.56 0.84
C ASN A 175 19.60 -0.45 1.43
N GLN A 176 19.86 -0.95 2.65
CA GLN A 176 19.00 -1.93 3.33
C GLN A 176 18.42 -1.32 4.60
N PHE A 177 17.16 -0.91 4.54
CA PHE A 177 16.44 -0.28 5.64
C PHE A 177 15.23 -1.11 6.04
N LYS A 178 15.09 -1.39 7.33
CA LYS A 178 13.92 -2.07 7.89
C LYS A 178 13.09 -1.10 8.72
N LEU A 179 11.99 -0.63 8.15
CA LEU A 179 11.05 0.26 8.83
C LEU A 179 10.38 -0.44 10.02
N LEU A 180 10.43 0.20 11.20
CA LEU A 180 9.76 -0.25 12.42
C LEU A 180 8.48 0.52 12.69
N GLY A 181 8.46 1.81 12.34
CA GLY A 181 7.29 2.66 12.44
C GLY A 181 7.48 4.00 11.77
N GLU A 182 6.38 4.64 11.40
CA GLU A 182 6.35 5.97 10.78
C GLU A 182 5.19 6.80 11.33
N SER A 183 5.19 8.10 11.08
CA SER A 183 4.03 8.96 11.36
C SER A 183 2.83 8.56 10.51
N LEU A 184 1.73 8.23 11.17
CA LEU A 184 0.44 7.93 10.52
C LEU A 184 -0.24 9.19 9.95
N ASP A 185 0.22 10.38 10.35
CA ASP A 185 -0.37 11.66 10.04
C ASP A 185 0.69 12.73 9.64
N SER A 186 0.81 13.83 10.38
CA SER A 186 1.78 14.90 10.13
C SER A 186 3.11 14.60 10.82
N ALA A 187 4.22 15.13 10.29
CA ALA A 187 5.52 15.08 10.96
C ALA A 187 5.62 16.14 12.09
N PRO A 188 6.53 15.97 13.07
CA PRO A 188 6.64 16.89 14.21
C PRO A 188 7.05 18.30 13.78
N GLY A 189 7.91 18.45 12.75
CA GLY A 189 8.30 19.76 12.26
C GLY A 189 7.12 20.52 11.64
N GLU A 190 6.25 19.84 10.86
CA GLU A 190 5.02 20.45 10.34
C GLU A 190 4.08 20.91 11.46
N VAL A 191 3.98 20.15 12.56
CA VAL A 191 3.20 20.55 13.73
C VAL A 191 3.81 21.80 14.37
N PHE A 192 5.12 21.84 14.55
CA PHE A 192 5.81 23.02 15.07
C PHE A 192 5.61 24.25 14.19
N ASP A 193 5.75 24.12 12.87
CA ASP A 193 5.54 25.23 11.94
C ASP A 193 4.10 25.74 11.95
N LYS A 194 3.12 24.83 11.98
CA LYS A 194 1.69 25.21 12.03
C LYS A 194 1.30 25.86 13.35
N VAL A 195 1.80 25.34 14.47
CA VAL A 195 1.51 25.92 15.79
C VAL A 195 2.23 27.26 15.95
N SER A 196 3.51 27.35 15.61
CA SER A 196 4.28 28.60 15.65
C SER A 196 3.62 29.70 14.82
N ARG A 197 3.13 29.37 13.62
CA ARG A 197 2.35 30.28 12.78
C ARG A 197 1.06 30.74 13.47
N ARG A 198 0.30 29.82 14.07
CA ARG A 198 -0.98 30.15 14.71
C ARG A 198 -0.82 30.90 16.04
N LEU A 199 0.32 30.72 16.71
CA LEU A 199 0.79 31.52 17.85
C LEU A 199 1.40 32.87 17.43
N LYS A 200 1.50 33.12 16.12
CA LYS A 200 2.02 34.36 15.55
C LYS A 200 3.41 34.71 16.05
N LEU A 201 4.24 33.70 16.34
CA LEU A 201 5.59 33.90 16.91
C LEU A 201 6.47 34.77 16.00
N ARG A 202 6.21 34.76 14.68
CA ARG A 202 6.89 35.63 13.71
C ARG A 202 6.74 37.13 14.01
N ASN A 203 5.68 37.55 14.71
CA ASN A 203 5.46 38.95 15.09
C ASN A 203 6.39 39.39 16.22
N VAL A 204 7.00 38.44 16.94
CA VAL A 204 8.03 38.72 17.93
C VAL A 204 9.37 38.90 17.21
N PRO A 205 10.06 40.05 17.35
CA PRO A 205 11.30 40.35 16.62
C PRO A 205 12.36 39.24 16.76
N GLU A 206 12.48 38.66 17.94
CA GLU A 206 13.41 37.57 18.25
C GLU A 206 13.17 36.30 17.42
N TYR A 207 11.91 35.93 17.19
CA TYR A 207 11.56 34.69 16.47
C TYR A 207 11.28 34.91 14.98
N SER A 208 11.24 36.16 14.52
CA SER A 208 10.83 36.56 13.17
C SER A 208 11.61 35.91 12.01
N LYS A 209 12.85 35.46 12.28
CA LYS A 209 13.74 34.80 11.30
C LYS A 209 13.98 33.32 11.61
N MET A 210 13.32 32.77 12.64
CA MET A 210 13.49 31.37 13.04
C MET A 210 12.47 30.47 12.33
N SER A 211 12.85 29.21 12.09
CA SER A 211 11.88 28.17 11.73
C SER A 211 10.89 27.94 12.87
N GLY A 212 9.74 27.32 12.59
CA GLY A 212 8.70 27.13 13.62
C GLY A 212 9.18 26.29 14.80
N GLY A 213 9.94 25.23 14.53
CA GLY A 213 10.58 24.41 15.57
C GLY A 213 11.56 25.19 16.45
N GLN A 214 12.40 26.03 15.86
CA GLN A 214 13.35 26.89 16.60
C GLN A 214 12.62 27.94 17.44
N ALA A 215 11.60 28.59 16.88
CA ALA A 215 10.78 29.59 17.58
C ALA A 215 10.05 28.97 18.79
N ILE A 216 9.49 27.77 18.64
CA ILE A 216 8.84 27.06 19.74
C ILE A 216 9.85 26.69 20.83
N GLU A 217 11.04 26.19 20.48
CA GLU A 217 12.08 25.87 21.47
C GLU A 217 12.55 27.12 22.24
N ALA A 218 12.81 28.21 21.54
CA ALA A 218 13.24 29.48 22.14
C ALA A 218 12.15 30.12 23.01
N SER A 219 10.88 30.03 22.60
CA SER A 219 9.76 30.49 23.43
C SER A 219 9.55 29.59 24.64
N ALA A 220 9.66 28.26 24.47
CA ALA A 220 9.50 27.29 25.55
C ALA A 220 10.55 27.46 26.65
N SER A 221 11.78 27.87 26.33
CA SER A 221 12.83 28.09 27.34
C SER A 221 12.54 29.26 28.30
N LYS A 222 11.54 30.09 27.99
CA LYS A 222 11.09 31.22 28.81
C LYS A 222 9.79 30.92 29.58
N ALA A 223 9.34 29.67 29.56
CA ALA A 223 8.14 29.26 30.29
C ALA A 223 8.31 29.45 31.80
N SER A 224 7.26 29.93 32.45
CA SER A 224 7.16 30.06 33.90
C SER A 224 6.64 28.76 34.53
N ASP A 225 5.71 28.08 33.86
CA ASP A 225 5.18 26.77 34.23
C ASP A 225 5.00 25.87 32.99
N PRO A 226 5.99 25.00 32.68
CA PRO A 226 5.92 24.05 31.58
C PRO A 226 4.77 23.02 31.68
N HIS A 227 4.15 22.86 32.84
CA HIS A 227 3.09 21.88 33.10
C HIS A 227 1.68 22.47 33.07
N CYS A 228 1.55 23.78 32.85
CA CYS A 228 0.29 24.51 32.84
C CYS A 228 -0.75 23.89 31.88
N PHE A 229 -0.32 23.44 30.70
CA PHE A 229 -1.18 22.81 29.71
C PHE A 229 -0.95 21.29 29.61
N LYS A 230 -2.00 20.51 29.84
CA LYS A 230 -1.96 19.05 29.67
C LYS A 230 -2.31 18.67 28.23
N LEU A 231 -1.43 17.90 27.61
CA LEU A 231 -1.60 17.31 26.28
C LEU A 231 -1.56 15.78 26.38
N PRO A 232 -2.32 15.04 25.54
CA PRO A 232 -2.38 13.59 25.59
C PRO A 232 -1.07 12.95 25.13
N LEU A 233 -0.85 11.66 25.45
CA LEU A 233 0.22 10.84 24.88
C LEU A 233 -0.36 9.96 23.76
N PRO A 234 -0.13 10.30 22.47
CA PRO A 234 -0.70 9.54 21.36
C PRO A 234 -0.20 8.10 21.33
N LEU A 235 -1.06 7.17 20.89
CA LEU A 235 -0.72 5.76 20.67
C LEU A 235 -0.15 5.01 21.89
N ALA A 236 -0.34 5.50 23.12
CA ALA A 236 0.21 4.90 24.34
C ALA A 236 -0.13 3.40 24.49
N ASN A 237 -1.35 3.00 24.12
CA ASN A 237 -1.83 1.63 24.24
C ASN A 237 -1.49 0.73 23.04
N TYR A 238 -0.82 1.24 22.00
CA TYR A 238 -0.55 0.50 20.77
C TYR A 238 0.81 -0.19 20.80
N LYS A 239 0.82 -1.48 20.45
CA LYS A 239 2.00 -2.35 20.46
C LYS A 239 2.88 -2.27 19.20
N ASP A 240 2.89 -1.14 18.50
CA ASP A 240 3.74 -0.86 17.33
C ASP A 240 4.79 0.23 17.66
N CYS A 241 5.51 0.73 16.65
CA CYS A 241 6.47 1.85 16.78
C CYS A 241 6.03 3.10 15.99
N ASN A 242 4.79 3.12 15.50
CA ASN A 242 4.23 4.25 14.74
C ASN A 242 4.08 5.52 15.56
N PHE A 243 3.98 6.67 14.89
CA PHE A 243 3.78 7.98 15.50
C PHE A 243 2.46 8.64 15.06
N SER A 244 1.96 9.60 15.84
CA SER A 244 0.83 10.47 15.45
C SER A 244 0.96 11.80 16.19
N PHE A 245 0.88 12.91 15.46
CA PHE A 245 1.10 14.26 15.99
C PHE A 245 -0.09 15.19 15.79
N ASN A 246 -1.08 14.83 14.94
CA ASN A 246 -2.23 15.72 14.70
C ASN A 246 -3.09 15.91 15.95
N GLY A 247 -3.21 14.89 16.81
CA GLY A 247 -3.91 15.02 18.09
C GLY A 247 -3.27 16.06 19.01
N LEU A 248 -1.93 16.12 19.04
CA LEU A 248 -1.17 17.11 19.80
C LEU A 248 -1.42 18.52 19.25
N LYS A 249 -1.28 18.69 17.92
CA LYS A 249 -1.58 19.95 17.23
C LYS A 249 -2.98 20.46 17.57
N THR A 250 -4.00 19.64 17.35
CA THR A 250 -5.40 20.02 17.60
C THR A 250 -5.63 20.39 19.06
N SER A 251 -5.09 19.60 20.00
CA SER A 251 -5.23 19.89 21.43
C SER A 251 -4.54 21.22 21.82
N THR A 252 -3.37 21.51 21.27
CA THR A 252 -2.68 22.79 21.48
C THR A 252 -3.48 23.96 20.91
N LEU A 253 -4.03 23.83 19.71
CA LEU A 253 -4.86 24.87 19.10
C LEU A 253 -6.17 25.11 19.87
N LEU A 254 -6.75 24.07 20.47
CA LEU A 254 -7.92 24.22 21.33
C LEU A 254 -7.59 24.97 22.62
N HIS A 255 -6.43 24.71 23.25
CA HIS A 255 -5.98 25.46 24.42
C HIS A 255 -5.72 26.93 24.07
N LEU A 256 -5.05 27.19 22.95
CA LEU A 256 -4.84 28.55 22.44
C LEU A 256 -6.16 29.29 22.24
N HIS A 257 -7.12 28.68 21.54
CA HIS A 257 -8.42 29.30 21.27
C HIS A 257 -9.22 29.61 22.55
N ARG A 258 -9.10 28.77 23.58
CA ARG A 258 -9.71 29.06 24.90
C ARG A 258 -9.06 30.27 25.56
N LYS A 259 -7.74 30.35 25.54
CA LYS A 259 -6.97 31.44 26.15
C LYS A 259 -7.14 32.77 25.41
N GLU A 260 -7.23 32.75 24.09
CA GLU A 260 -7.56 33.93 23.29
C GLU A 260 -8.94 34.49 23.67
N LYS A 261 -9.94 33.61 23.91
CA LYS A 261 -11.26 34.03 24.39
C LYS A 261 -11.23 34.56 25.83
N GLU A 262 -10.49 33.90 26.71
CA GLU A 262 -10.37 34.29 28.13
C GLU A 262 -9.76 35.70 28.26
N HIS A 263 -8.75 35.99 27.45
CA HIS A 263 -8.03 37.27 27.46
C HIS A 263 -8.56 38.30 26.45
N ASN A 264 -9.68 38.02 25.76
CA ASN A 264 -10.27 38.86 24.71
C ASN A 264 -9.26 39.34 23.64
N ILE A 265 -8.41 38.42 23.18
CA ILE A 265 -7.36 38.70 22.19
C ILE A 265 -7.98 38.76 20.78
N GLU A 266 -7.83 39.89 20.10
CA GLU A 266 -8.24 40.10 18.70
C GLU A 266 -7.03 40.40 17.79
N GLY A 267 -7.19 40.21 16.48
CA GLY A 267 -6.15 40.57 15.51
C GLY A 267 -4.84 39.77 15.65
N ASP A 268 -3.70 40.45 15.66
CA ASP A 268 -2.34 39.86 15.58
C ASP A 268 -1.62 39.72 16.94
N GLU A 269 -2.34 39.91 18.05
CA GLU A 269 -1.82 39.83 19.41
C GLU A 269 -1.54 38.38 19.87
N LEU A 270 -0.65 38.23 20.86
CA LEU A 270 -0.24 36.96 21.47
C LEU A 270 -0.91 36.77 22.84
N ILE A 271 -1.15 35.52 23.23
CA ILE A 271 -1.59 35.22 24.61
C ILE A 271 -0.44 35.41 25.62
N PRO A 272 -0.72 35.80 26.88
CA PRO A 272 0.31 35.91 27.92
C PRO A 272 1.08 34.61 28.16
N GLU A 273 0.39 33.45 28.14
CA GLU A 273 0.96 32.13 28.44
C GLU A 273 1.60 31.46 27.21
N VAL A 274 2.02 32.22 26.20
CA VAL A 274 2.56 31.68 24.93
C VAL A 274 3.78 30.78 25.16
N SER A 275 4.69 31.18 26.06
CA SER A 275 5.89 30.42 26.40
C SER A 275 5.53 29.10 27.10
N ASP A 276 4.55 29.12 28.00
CA ASP A 276 4.08 27.92 28.72
C ASP A 276 3.38 26.94 27.77
N LEU A 277 2.60 27.45 26.81
CA LEU A 277 1.95 26.61 25.78
C LEU A 277 2.97 26.00 24.80
N CYS A 278 4.01 26.76 24.41
CA CYS A 278 5.14 26.24 23.64
C CYS A 278 5.88 25.14 24.40
N ALA A 279 6.15 25.32 25.69
CA ALA A 279 6.80 24.32 26.54
C ALA A 279 5.96 23.05 26.69
N ALA A 280 4.64 23.19 26.90
CA ALA A 280 3.73 22.05 26.98
C ALA A 280 3.70 21.24 25.67
N LEU A 281 3.65 21.91 24.51
CA LEU A 281 3.72 21.24 23.20
C LEU A 281 5.05 20.53 23.00
N LEU A 282 6.17 21.21 23.24
CA LEU A 282 7.51 20.63 23.09
C LEU A 282 7.69 19.40 23.98
N MET A 283 7.23 19.47 25.23
CA MET A 283 7.25 18.35 26.16
C MET A 283 6.37 17.18 25.69
N ALA A 284 5.17 17.45 25.17
CA ALA A 284 4.27 16.40 24.69
C ALA A 284 4.81 15.69 23.44
N VAL A 285 5.37 16.44 22.49
CA VAL A 285 6.04 15.88 21.30
C VAL A 285 7.25 15.05 21.72
N THR A 286 8.08 15.58 22.64
CA THR A 286 9.26 14.88 23.15
C THR A 286 8.89 13.58 23.86
N ARG A 287 7.89 13.61 24.76
CA ARG A 287 7.39 12.41 25.44
C ARG A 287 6.90 11.35 24.45
N HIS A 288 6.20 11.77 23.40
CA HIS A 288 5.77 10.85 22.35
C HIS A 288 6.97 10.25 21.61
N LEU A 289 7.94 11.06 21.17
CA LEU A 289 9.15 10.57 20.51
C LEU A 289 9.95 9.58 21.37
N VAL A 290 10.17 9.92 22.64
CA VAL A 290 10.87 9.07 23.63
C VAL A 290 10.12 7.75 23.82
N HIS A 291 8.82 7.79 24.09
CA HIS A 291 8.01 6.59 24.32
C HIS A 291 8.05 5.63 23.12
N ARG A 292 7.94 6.15 21.89
CA ARG A 292 7.96 5.30 20.69
C ARG A 292 9.36 4.78 20.36
N THR A 293 10.39 5.56 20.64
CA THR A 293 11.80 5.14 20.48
C THR A 293 12.17 4.05 21.47
N GLN A 294 11.76 4.18 22.74
CA GLN A 294 11.93 3.16 23.77
C GLN A 294 11.35 1.82 23.29
N ARG A 295 10.12 1.84 22.77
CA ARG A 295 9.47 0.64 22.24
C ARG A 295 10.23 -0.01 21.08
N ALA A 296 10.82 0.80 20.20
CA ALA A 296 11.64 0.27 19.11
C ALA A 296 12.94 -0.37 19.62
N ILE A 297 13.58 0.24 20.62
CA ILE A 297 14.76 -0.35 21.28
C ILE A 297 14.39 -1.69 21.94
N GLU A 298 13.32 -1.73 22.72
CA GLU A 298 12.82 -2.96 23.35
C GLU A 298 12.51 -4.05 22.32
N PHE A 299 11.87 -3.67 21.20
CA PHE A 299 11.58 -4.59 20.10
C PHE A 299 12.86 -5.13 19.46
N CYS A 300 13.86 -4.28 19.23
CA CYS A 300 15.16 -4.68 18.70
C CYS A 300 15.88 -5.67 19.63
N LYS A 301 15.91 -5.39 20.95
CA LYS A 301 16.48 -6.28 21.96
C LYS A 301 15.76 -7.64 21.98
N GLN A 302 14.44 -7.66 22.10
CA GLN A 302 13.64 -8.89 22.14
C GLN A 302 13.80 -9.76 20.88
N ARG A 303 13.98 -9.12 19.72
CA ARG A 303 14.10 -9.82 18.43
C ARG A 303 15.54 -10.08 18.02
N LYS A 304 16.53 -9.66 18.83
CA LYS A 304 17.96 -9.76 18.53
C LYS A 304 18.31 -9.19 17.15
N LEU A 305 17.72 -8.04 16.80
CA LEU A 305 17.91 -7.40 15.50
C LEU A 305 19.17 -6.51 15.46
N ILE A 306 19.63 -6.07 16.62
CA ILE A 306 20.89 -5.36 16.85
C ILE A 306 21.61 -6.11 17.97
N PRO A 307 22.93 -6.38 17.87
CA PRO A 307 23.67 -7.03 18.95
C PRO A 307 23.56 -6.23 20.25
N GLU A 308 23.36 -6.92 21.37
CA GLU A 308 23.08 -6.29 22.68
C GLU A 308 24.23 -5.41 23.18
N THR A 309 25.48 -5.74 22.84
CA THR A 309 26.69 -4.97 23.18
C THR A 309 26.94 -3.77 22.27
N GLU A 310 26.05 -3.50 21.31
CA GLU A 310 26.28 -2.56 20.21
C GLU A 310 25.04 -1.71 19.89
N GLY A 311 24.18 -1.47 20.88
CA GLY A 311 23.01 -0.61 20.74
C GLY A 311 23.41 0.81 20.34
N ARG A 312 23.05 1.24 19.12
CA ARG A 312 23.32 2.59 18.63
C ARG A 312 22.04 3.21 18.06
N LEU A 313 21.74 4.45 18.48
CA LEU A 313 20.65 5.27 17.95
C LEU A 313 21.22 6.50 17.23
N VAL A 314 20.90 6.64 15.94
CA VAL A 314 21.16 7.85 15.16
C VAL A 314 19.90 8.69 15.08
N VAL A 315 19.94 9.92 15.59
CA VAL A 315 18.84 10.89 15.50
C VAL A 315 19.17 11.92 14.43
N SER A 316 18.38 11.95 13.34
CA SER A 316 18.64 12.81 12.17
C SER A 316 17.40 13.54 11.66
N GLY A 317 17.59 14.43 10.68
CA GLY A 317 16.55 15.32 10.15
C GLY A 317 16.48 16.66 10.90
N GLY A 318 15.81 17.65 10.30
CA GLY A 318 15.83 19.04 10.78
C GLY A 318 15.30 19.25 12.22
N VAL A 319 14.39 18.40 12.70
CA VAL A 319 13.87 18.48 14.08
C VAL A 319 14.86 17.90 15.09
N ALA A 320 15.83 17.09 14.66
CA ALA A 320 16.91 16.60 15.52
C ALA A 320 17.80 17.72 16.07
N CYS A 321 17.82 18.89 15.43
CA CYS A 321 18.49 20.10 15.93
C CYS A 321 17.95 20.58 17.28
N ASN A 322 16.72 20.21 17.64
CA ASN A 322 16.10 20.61 18.90
C ASN A 322 16.84 19.95 20.09
N ASN A 323 17.47 20.78 20.92
CA ASN A 323 18.32 20.32 22.02
C ASN A 323 17.50 19.72 23.15
N PHE A 324 16.29 20.21 23.38
CA PHE A 324 15.39 19.62 24.38
C PHE A 324 14.99 18.19 24.01
N ILE A 325 14.60 17.93 22.75
CA ILE A 325 14.29 16.59 22.26
C ILE A 325 15.53 15.68 22.36
N PHE A 326 16.68 16.15 21.86
CA PHE A 326 17.89 15.35 21.86
C PHE A 326 18.33 14.96 23.28
N LYS A 327 18.32 15.91 24.23
CA LYS A 327 18.65 15.65 25.64
C LYS A 327 17.77 14.56 26.26
N ASN A 328 16.47 14.57 26.00
CA ASN A 328 15.55 13.56 26.54
C ASN A 328 15.75 12.20 25.88
N LEU A 329 16.08 12.15 24.58
CA LEU A 329 16.48 10.91 23.92
C LEU A 329 17.81 10.36 24.46
N THR A 330 18.76 11.24 24.82
CA THR A 330 20.01 10.82 25.48
C THR A 330 19.74 10.16 26.83
N ILE A 331 18.82 10.70 27.64
CA ILE A 331 18.42 10.08 28.91
C ILE A 331 17.87 8.67 28.67
N LEU A 332 16.94 8.52 27.73
CA LEU A 332 16.40 7.21 27.33
C LEU A 332 17.51 6.25 26.88
N CYS A 333 18.41 6.71 26.02
CA CYS A 333 19.48 5.86 25.51
C CYS A 333 20.43 5.40 26.62
N ASN A 334 20.77 6.27 27.56
CA ASN A 334 21.59 5.91 28.72
C ASN A 334 20.91 4.85 29.59
N GLU A 335 19.61 4.98 29.86
CA GLU A 335 18.83 3.98 30.61
C GLU A 335 18.72 2.64 29.88
N MET A 336 18.73 2.68 28.54
CA MET A 336 18.57 1.51 27.69
C MET A 336 19.91 0.94 27.19
N GLU A 337 21.05 1.46 27.65
CA GLU A 337 22.40 1.06 27.23
C GLU A 337 22.62 1.17 25.70
N TYR A 338 22.20 2.30 25.13
CA TYR A 338 22.44 2.66 23.73
C TYR A 338 23.35 3.88 23.63
N ASP A 339 24.32 3.83 22.72
CA ASP A 339 25.03 5.03 22.28
C ASP A 339 24.10 5.87 21.40
N ILE A 340 24.12 7.19 21.59
CA ILE A 340 23.31 8.11 20.79
C ILE A 340 24.19 9.04 19.97
N PHE A 341 23.86 9.18 18.69
CA PHE A 341 24.55 10.05 17.75
C PHE A 341 23.56 11.00 17.11
N ARG A 342 23.98 12.25 16.94
CA ARG A 342 23.29 13.28 16.15
C ARG A 342 24.35 13.99 15.32
N PRO A 343 24.14 14.17 14.01
CA PRO A 343 25.10 14.92 13.20
C PRO A 343 25.14 16.38 13.64
N ASP A 344 26.17 17.12 13.26
CA ASP A 344 26.21 18.55 13.55
C ASP A 344 24.94 19.25 13.06
N PRO A 345 24.41 20.28 13.76
CA PRO A 345 23.16 20.93 13.38
C PRO A 345 23.10 21.40 11.91
N LYS A 346 24.24 21.78 11.32
CA LYS A 346 24.35 22.17 9.91
C LYS A 346 24.10 21.02 8.92
N LEU A 347 24.31 19.78 9.35
CA LEU A 347 24.11 18.56 8.57
C LEU A 347 22.75 17.90 8.82
N CYS A 348 21.99 18.34 9.82
CA CYS A 348 20.64 17.86 10.11
C CYS A 348 19.58 18.38 9.11
N THR A 349 19.82 19.55 8.51
CA THR A 349 18.93 20.14 7.49
C THR A 349 19.30 19.66 6.10
N ASP A 350 18.49 19.98 5.09
CA ASP A 350 18.70 19.50 3.73
C ASP A 350 19.91 20.22 3.09
N ASN A 351 20.94 19.48 2.72
CA ASN A 351 22.20 20.05 2.23
C ASN A 351 22.90 19.14 1.21
N GLY A 352 23.83 19.70 0.44
CA GLY A 352 24.59 18.92 -0.55
C GLY A 352 25.56 17.90 0.07
N VAL A 353 26.00 18.10 1.31
CA VAL A 353 26.99 17.24 1.99
C VAL A 353 26.40 15.86 2.27
N MET A 354 25.17 15.78 2.78
CA MET A 354 24.53 14.47 3.02
C MET A 354 24.34 13.67 1.73
N ILE A 355 24.13 14.35 0.60
CA ILE A 355 23.97 13.73 -0.72
C ILE A 355 25.31 13.27 -1.28
N ALA A 356 26.35 14.09 -1.18
CA ALA A 356 27.70 13.72 -1.56
C ALA A 356 28.22 12.54 -0.71
N TRP A 357 27.95 12.55 0.59
CA TRP A 357 28.33 11.48 1.51
C TRP A 357 27.61 10.17 1.21
N ASN A 358 26.28 10.18 1.04
CA ASN A 358 25.56 8.96 0.63
C ASN A 358 26.05 8.46 -0.74
N GLY A 359 26.32 9.38 -1.67
CA GLY A 359 26.96 9.06 -2.95
C GLY A 359 28.32 8.37 -2.80
N LEU A 360 29.14 8.81 -1.86
CA LEU A 360 30.44 8.19 -1.55
C LEU A 360 30.27 6.79 -0.94
N GLU A 361 29.36 6.61 0.01
CA GLU A 361 29.08 5.29 0.59
C GLU A 361 28.59 4.32 -0.51
N LYS A 362 27.67 4.75 -1.38
CA LYS A 362 27.20 3.98 -2.54
C LYS A 362 28.31 3.68 -3.55
N TRP A 363 29.19 4.65 -3.80
CA TRP A 363 30.36 4.48 -4.67
C TRP A 363 31.32 3.42 -4.12
N ARG A 364 31.63 3.48 -2.82
CA ARG A 364 32.46 2.48 -2.12
C ARG A 364 31.84 1.09 -2.15
N GLY A 365 30.52 1.00 -2.01
CA GLY A 365 29.75 -0.25 -2.11
C GLY A 365 29.54 -0.76 -3.53
N GLY A 366 29.78 0.06 -4.56
CA GLY A 366 29.50 -0.28 -5.96
C GLY A 366 28.00 -0.46 -6.26
N VAL A 367 27.13 0.24 -5.52
CA VAL A 367 25.66 0.10 -5.62
C VAL A 367 25.02 1.35 -6.23
N ASP A 368 23.93 1.16 -6.97
CA ASP A 368 23.13 2.22 -7.62
C ASP A 368 23.92 3.21 -8.52
N ILE A 369 25.05 2.80 -9.09
CA ILE A 369 25.80 3.63 -10.04
C ILE A 369 25.19 3.46 -11.44
N VAL A 370 24.66 4.53 -12.01
CA VAL A 370 23.93 4.53 -13.28
C VAL A 370 24.73 5.25 -14.36
N THR A 371 24.85 4.63 -15.53
CA THR A 371 25.42 5.24 -16.74
C THR A 371 24.36 5.57 -17.79
N ASP A 372 23.23 4.84 -17.81
CA ASP A 372 22.10 5.18 -18.68
C ASP A 372 21.17 6.19 -17.99
N LEU A 373 21.27 7.45 -18.42
CA LEU A 373 20.49 8.53 -17.83
C LEU A 373 19.00 8.50 -18.21
N ASN A 374 18.60 7.70 -19.21
CA ASN A 374 17.21 7.64 -19.66
C ASN A 374 16.33 6.81 -18.71
N SER A 375 16.92 5.91 -17.91
CA SER A 375 16.20 5.11 -16.91
C SER A 375 15.89 5.85 -15.61
N LEU A 376 16.49 7.04 -15.40
CA LEU A 376 16.33 7.84 -14.18
C LEU A 376 15.03 8.64 -14.20
N ASP A 377 14.25 8.54 -13.13
CA ASP A 377 13.01 9.29 -12.91
C ASP A 377 12.90 9.72 -11.44
N ILE A 378 12.14 10.79 -11.18
CA ILE A 378 11.90 11.30 -9.83
C ILE A 378 10.72 10.57 -9.18
N LYS A 379 10.74 10.46 -7.85
CA LYS A 379 9.59 9.96 -7.09
C LYS A 379 9.25 10.91 -5.96
N ALA A 380 8.09 11.56 -6.06
CA ALA A 380 7.62 12.46 -5.00
C ALA A 380 7.43 11.73 -3.66
N VAL A 381 6.87 10.51 -3.73
CA VAL A 381 6.66 9.65 -2.56
C VAL A 381 7.46 8.37 -2.75
N SER A 382 8.37 8.11 -1.82
CA SER A 382 9.20 6.91 -1.75
C SER A 382 9.38 6.56 -0.28
N PRO A 383 8.58 5.62 0.27
CA PRO A 383 8.71 5.19 1.66
C PRO A 383 10.10 4.60 1.93
N LEU A 384 10.62 4.80 3.14
CA LEU A 384 11.87 4.16 3.56
C LEU A 384 11.57 2.73 4.01
N GLY A 385 12.28 1.75 3.44
CA GLY A 385 12.12 0.34 3.77
C GLY A 385 11.01 -0.39 3.01
N ASP A 386 11.05 -1.72 3.11
CA ASP A 386 10.72 -2.56 1.95
C ASP A 386 9.40 -3.32 2.02
N TYR A 387 8.66 -3.24 3.12
CA TYR A 387 7.56 -4.18 3.34
C TYR A 387 6.41 -3.65 4.19
N ASN A 388 5.25 -3.45 3.57
CA ASN A 388 3.97 -3.28 4.28
C ASN A 388 3.02 -4.45 3.94
N ALA A 389 2.60 -5.20 4.97
CA ALA A 389 1.79 -6.41 4.79
C ALA A 389 0.38 -6.15 4.23
N ASP A 390 -0.14 -4.94 4.37
CA ASP A 390 -1.46 -4.55 3.89
C ASP A 390 -1.40 -3.97 2.45
N THR A 391 -0.20 -3.74 1.90
CA THR A 391 0.04 -3.21 0.53
C THR A 391 0.92 -4.14 -0.31
N LEU A 392 0.49 -5.39 -0.45
CA LEU A 392 1.25 -6.41 -1.19
C LEU A 392 1.44 -6.05 -2.67
N ASP A 393 0.52 -5.31 -3.27
CA ASP A 393 0.64 -4.79 -4.62
C ASP A 393 1.84 -3.85 -4.76
N LYS A 394 2.07 -3.00 -3.76
CA LYS A 394 3.25 -2.12 -3.69
C LYS A 394 4.53 -2.94 -3.48
N ASN A 395 4.54 -3.89 -2.54
CA ASN A 395 5.71 -4.75 -2.29
C ASN A 395 6.06 -5.57 -3.54
N ALA A 396 5.06 -6.14 -4.22
CA ALA A 396 5.27 -6.90 -5.43
C ALA A 396 5.84 -6.02 -6.57
N CYS A 397 5.34 -4.78 -6.71
CA CYS A 397 5.90 -3.82 -7.66
C CYS A 397 7.36 -3.46 -7.31
N LEU A 398 7.68 -3.26 -6.03
CA LEU A 398 9.05 -3.01 -5.57
C LEU A 398 9.98 -4.20 -5.86
N ASN A 399 9.54 -5.42 -5.55
CA ASN A 399 10.28 -6.64 -5.84
C ASN A 399 10.58 -6.80 -7.34
N TRP A 400 9.60 -6.54 -8.20
CA TRP A 400 9.82 -6.54 -9.66
C TRP A 400 10.85 -5.50 -10.09
N ARG A 401 10.77 -4.27 -9.57
CA ARG A 401 11.74 -3.21 -9.90
C ARG A 401 13.17 -3.56 -9.49
N ARG A 402 13.33 -4.29 -8.38
CA ARG A 402 14.64 -4.66 -7.83
C ARG A 402 15.26 -5.88 -8.50
N TYR A 403 14.45 -6.91 -8.71
CA TYR A 403 14.93 -8.24 -9.05
C TYR A 403 14.46 -8.71 -10.44
N GLY A 404 13.59 -7.94 -11.10
CA GLY A 404 13.08 -8.23 -12.44
C GLY A 404 11.93 -9.24 -12.45
N GLY A 405 11.83 -10.00 -13.54
CA GLY A 405 10.66 -10.83 -13.86
C GLY A 405 10.45 -12.11 -13.05
N LEU A 406 11.44 -12.53 -12.26
CA LEU A 406 11.44 -13.78 -11.49
C LEU A 406 12.11 -13.53 -10.13
N VAL A 407 11.37 -13.71 -9.04
CA VAL A 407 11.84 -13.34 -7.69
C VAL A 407 11.57 -14.47 -6.70
N ARG A 408 12.56 -14.84 -5.88
CA ARG A 408 12.39 -15.82 -4.79
C ARG A 408 12.28 -15.10 -3.45
N GLU A 409 11.27 -15.46 -2.66
CA GLU A 409 11.10 -15.02 -1.26
C GLU A 409 11.45 -16.18 -0.31
N SER A 410 12.21 -15.91 0.76
CA SER A 410 12.81 -16.87 1.72
C SER A 410 13.05 -16.15 3.06
N PRO A 411 13.08 -16.79 4.26
CA PRO A 411 13.15 -18.23 4.56
C PRO A 411 11.84 -18.90 5.01
N ILE A 412 10.75 -18.15 5.21
CA ILE A 412 9.54 -18.68 5.87
C ILE A 412 8.71 -19.59 4.94
N ILE A 413 8.73 -19.32 3.63
CA ILE A 413 8.01 -20.11 2.61
C ILE A 413 8.94 -20.20 1.39
N ASN A 414 9.06 -21.39 0.79
CA ASN A 414 9.72 -21.53 -0.51
C ASN A 414 8.79 -21.00 -1.61
N LEU A 415 8.83 -19.68 -1.83
CA LEU A 415 7.91 -18.92 -2.66
C LEU A 415 8.66 -18.26 -3.83
N VAL A 416 8.10 -18.37 -5.02
CA VAL A 416 8.59 -17.71 -6.23
C VAL A 416 7.51 -16.83 -6.84
N HIS A 417 7.85 -15.59 -7.15
CA HIS A 417 6.99 -14.64 -7.82
C HIS A 417 7.39 -14.50 -9.29
N LEU A 418 6.39 -14.54 -10.16
CA LEU A 418 6.54 -14.32 -11.60
C LEU A 418 5.91 -12.98 -11.97
N TYR A 419 6.50 -12.24 -12.91
CA TYR A 419 5.95 -10.96 -13.39
C TYR A 419 5.77 -10.88 -14.91
N GLU A 420 6.19 -11.91 -15.65
CA GLU A 420 6.15 -11.96 -17.11
C GLU A 420 5.03 -12.91 -17.59
N PRO A 421 4.15 -12.49 -18.52
CA PRO A 421 3.00 -13.29 -18.95
C PRO A 421 3.38 -14.62 -19.63
N GLU A 422 4.53 -14.70 -20.27
CA GLU A 422 5.09 -15.92 -20.87
C GLU A 422 5.42 -16.97 -19.79
N LEU A 423 5.93 -16.50 -18.64
CA LEU A 423 6.16 -17.37 -17.49
C LEU A 423 4.84 -17.80 -16.85
N PHE A 424 3.82 -16.93 -16.85
CA PHE A 424 2.49 -17.28 -16.35
C PHE A 424 1.90 -18.43 -17.18
N GLU A 425 1.95 -18.30 -18.51
CA GLU A 425 1.49 -19.33 -19.42
C GLU A 425 2.22 -20.66 -19.22
N THR A 426 3.54 -20.62 -19.07
CA THR A 426 4.37 -21.81 -18.77
C THR A 426 3.89 -22.54 -17.52
N ILE A 427 3.54 -21.82 -16.46
CA ILE A 427 3.02 -22.41 -15.22
C ILE A 427 1.58 -22.93 -15.39
N PHE A 428 0.73 -22.21 -16.12
CA PHE A 428 -0.68 -22.58 -16.21
C PHE A 428 -1.01 -23.62 -17.28
N ARG A 429 -0.12 -23.84 -18.25
CA ARG A 429 -0.26 -24.88 -19.28
C ARG A 429 0.38 -26.22 -18.90
N GLN A 430 0.89 -26.36 -17.68
CA GLN A 430 1.37 -27.66 -17.22
C GLN A 430 0.23 -28.68 -17.23
N ASN A 431 0.54 -29.90 -17.67
CA ASN A 431 -0.42 -31.03 -17.76
C ASN A 431 -0.66 -31.66 -16.38
N ASP A 432 -1.01 -30.84 -15.40
CA ASP A 432 -1.39 -31.30 -14.08
C ASP A 432 -2.86 -31.71 -14.08
N ARG A 433 -3.14 -33.00 -13.88
CA ARG A 433 -4.52 -33.51 -13.79
C ARG A 433 -5.33 -32.80 -12.69
N TYR A 434 -4.67 -32.44 -11.58
CA TYR A 434 -5.30 -31.77 -10.44
C TYR A 434 -4.44 -30.60 -9.92
N PRO A 435 -4.51 -29.41 -10.53
CA PRO A 435 -3.65 -28.28 -10.16
C PRO A 435 -3.79 -27.89 -8.69
N ALA A 436 -2.67 -27.81 -7.98
CA ALA A 436 -2.64 -27.55 -6.54
C ALA A 436 -2.44 -26.05 -6.23
N ARG A 437 -3.06 -25.57 -5.16
CA ARG A 437 -2.78 -24.28 -4.51
C ARG A 437 -2.48 -24.54 -3.04
N ARG A 438 -1.65 -23.71 -2.44
CA ARG A 438 -1.40 -23.78 -0.99
C ARG A 438 -2.66 -23.35 -0.24
N SER A 439 -3.13 -24.20 0.68
CA SER A 439 -4.23 -23.88 1.57
C SER A 439 -3.81 -22.83 2.60
N HIS A 440 -4.77 -22.00 3.04
CA HIS A 440 -4.55 -21.05 4.13
C HIS A 440 -4.38 -21.81 5.45
N ILE A 441 -3.24 -21.64 6.11
CA ILE A 441 -2.79 -22.52 7.20
C ILE A 441 -3.73 -22.41 8.41
N ALA A 442 -4.23 -21.22 8.71
CA ALA A 442 -5.18 -21.02 9.81
C ALA A 442 -6.55 -21.63 9.55
N MET A 443 -7.04 -21.52 8.31
CA MET A 443 -8.28 -22.18 7.89
C MET A 443 -8.14 -23.70 7.90
N LEU A 444 -7.02 -24.21 7.40
CA LEU A 444 -6.72 -25.64 7.44
C LEU A 444 -6.66 -26.15 8.88
N HIS A 445 -5.98 -25.44 9.77
CA HIS A 445 -5.91 -25.80 11.19
C HIS A 445 -7.29 -25.79 11.85
N TYR A 446 -8.12 -24.77 11.57
CA TYR A 446 -9.50 -24.72 12.07
C TYR A 446 -10.30 -25.95 11.62
N ARG A 447 -10.24 -26.30 10.32
CA ARG A 447 -10.97 -27.45 9.76
C ARG A 447 -10.48 -28.79 10.30
N LEU A 448 -9.16 -28.98 10.41
CA LEU A 448 -8.58 -30.22 10.95
C LEU A 448 -8.87 -30.43 12.43
N GLY A 449 -9.09 -29.35 13.18
CA GLY A 449 -9.50 -29.40 14.59
C GLY A 449 -10.97 -29.79 14.82
N MET A 450 -11.75 -30.00 13.76
CA MET A 450 -13.17 -30.38 13.86
C MET A 450 -13.41 -31.81 13.35
N ASP A 451 -13.89 -32.70 14.22
CA ASP A 451 -14.35 -34.05 13.83
C ASP A 451 -15.50 -34.04 12.79
N GLN A 452 -16.16 -32.89 12.65
CA GLN A 452 -17.36 -32.71 11.84
C GLN A 452 -17.13 -32.20 10.41
N ILE A 453 -15.91 -31.82 10.03
CA ILE A 453 -15.60 -31.35 8.67
C ILE A 453 -14.40 -32.14 8.17
N GLY A 454 -14.64 -33.10 7.28
CA GLY A 454 -13.63 -34.06 6.87
C GLY A 454 -12.35 -33.38 6.36
N GLY A 455 -11.21 -33.68 6.99
CA GLY A 455 -9.88 -33.31 6.49
C GLY A 455 -9.59 -33.82 5.06
N ALA A 456 -10.43 -34.72 4.54
CA ALA A 456 -10.39 -35.25 3.18
C ALA A 456 -11.18 -34.41 2.14
N TYR A 457 -11.91 -33.36 2.54
CA TYR A 457 -12.72 -32.54 1.64
C TYR A 457 -11.90 -31.93 0.50
N GLU A 458 -10.68 -31.43 0.78
CA GLU A 458 -9.83 -30.84 -0.25
C GLU A 458 -9.33 -31.85 -1.31
N VAL A 459 -9.33 -33.15 -0.96
CA VAL A 459 -8.96 -34.26 -1.84
C VAL A 459 -10.17 -34.75 -2.65
N ARG A 460 -11.35 -34.91 -2.04
CA ARG A 460 -12.59 -35.36 -2.73
C ARG A 460 -13.25 -34.28 -3.60
N PHE A 461 -13.11 -33.00 -3.23
CA PHE A 461 -13.61 -31.87 -4.02
C PHE A 461 -13.01 -31.83 -5.45
N LYS A 462 -11.84 -32.45 -5.66
CA LYS A 462 -11.08 -32.42 -6.93
C LYS A 462 -11.68 -33.28 -8.04
N GLU A 463 -12.43 -34.32 -7.69
CA GLU A 463 -12.96 -35.30 -8.66
C GLU A 463 -14.44 -35.09 -8.96
N THR A 464 -15.26 -34.70 -7.97
CA THR A 464 -16.72 -34.70 -8.10
C THR A 464 -17.30 -33.40 -8.72
N PHE A 465 -16.61 -32.26 -8.57
CA PHE A 465 -17.20 -30.93 -8.87
C PHE A 465 -16.88 -30.36 -10.26
N GLN A 466 -16.01 -31.01 -11.05
CA GLN A 466 -15.65 -30.53 -12.40
C GLN A 466 -16.83 -30.61 -13.38
N GLY A 467 -17.87 -31.40 -13.07
CA GLY A 467 -19.07 -31.58 -13.89
C GLY A 467 -20.17 -30.51 -13.71
N LEU A 468 -20.12 -29.72 -12.63
CA LEU A 468 -21.16 -28.73 -12.32
C LEU A 468 -20.98 -27.46 -13.16
N LYS A 469 -21.49 -27.51 -14.39
CA LYS A 469 -21.56 -26.33 -15.25
C LYS A 469 -22.64 -25.39 -14.69
N MET A 470 -22.21 -24.23 -14.19
CA MET A 470 -23.14 -23.14 -13.85
C MET A 470 -23.99 -22.79 -15.08
N GLN A 471 -25.30 -23.01 -14.94
CA GLN A 471 -26.27 -23.04 -16.03
C GLN A 471 -26.80 -21.63 -16.38
N LYS A 472 -27.23 -21.41 -17.62
CA LYS A 472 -27.81 -20.13 -18.08
C LYS A 472 -29.09 -19.72 -17.31
N LYS A 473 -29.73 -20.67 -16.62
CA LYS A 473 -31.02 -20.48 -15.92
C LYS A 473 -30.97 -19.46 -14.76
N TYR A 474 -29.80 -19.17 -14.20
CA TYR A 474 -29.69 -18.27 -13.04
C TYR A 474 -29.81 -16.78 -13.39
N VAL A 475 -29.71 -16.43 -14.68
CA VAL A 475 -29.78 -15.03 -15.13
C VAL A 475 -31.10 -14.36 -14.72
N ALA A 476 -32.23 -15.04 -14.89
CA ALA A 476 -33.55 -14.51 -14.53
C ALA A 476 -33.72 -14.33 -13.01
N VAL A 477 -33.15 -15.23 -12.21
CA VAL A 477 -33.18 -15.12 -10.74
C VAL A 477 -32.35 -13.92 -10.29
N THR A 478 -31.14 -13.77 -10.81
CA THR A 478 -30.28 -12.62 -10.51
C THR A 478 -30.92 -11.31 -10.97
N ASP A 479 -31.53 -11.26 -12.16
CA ASP A 479 -32.22 -10.09 -12.67
C ASP A 479 -33.34 -9.61 -11.73
N ARG A 480 -34.13 -10.56 -11.23
CA ARG A 480 -35.21 -10.30 -10.27
C ARG A 480 -34.69 -9.70 -8.97
N VAL A 481 -33.65 -10.29 -8.39
CA VAL A 481 -33.03 -9.81 -7.14
C VAL A 481 -32.43 -8.42 -7.32
N VAL A 482 -31.73 -8.16 -8.44
CA VAL A 482 -31.19 -6.82 -8.76
C VAL A 482 -32.31 -5.80 -8.96
N THR A 483 -33.45 -6.20 -9.53
CA THR A 483 -34.62 -5.33 -9.68
C THR A 483 -35.19 -4.94 -8.32
N GLN A 484 -35.35 -5.91 -7.41
CA GLN A 484 -35.78 -5.65 -6.03
C GLN A 484 -34.79 -4.72 -5.30
N PHE A 485 -33.49 -4.91 -5.51
CA PHE A 485 -32.46 -4.03 -4.97
C PHE A 485 -32.59 -2.60 -5.47
N LEU A 486 -32.82 -2.38 -6.77
CA LEU A 486 -33.02 -1.03 -7.30
C LEU A 486 -34.31 -0.39 -6.79
N GLN A 487 -35.40 -1.17 -6.66
CA GLN A 487 -36.63 -0.67 -6.05
C GLN A 487 -36.38 -0.24 -4.61
N TRP A 488 -35.66 -1.05 -3.84
CA TRP A 488 -35.28 -0.70 -2.47
C TRP A 488 -34.44 0.59 -2.38
N LEU A 489 -33.51 0.81 -3.32
CA LEU A 489 -32.76 2.07 -3.39
C LEU A 489 -33.66 3.28 -3.73
N LYS A 490 -34.66 3.09 -4.62
CA LYS A 490 -35.66 4.12 -4.94
C LYS A 490 -36.51 4.46 -3.72
N ASP A 491 -37.01 3.46 -3.01
CA ASP A 491 -37.89 3.62 -1.84
C ASP A 491 -37.18 4.32 -0.66
N LYS A 492 -35.86 4.17 -0.56
CA LYS A 492 -35.01 4.86 0.45
C LYS A 492 -34.64 6.30 0.05
N GLU A 493 -35.11 6.81 -1.08
CA GLU A 493 -34.80 8.15 -1.62
C GLU A 493 -33.30 8.48 -1.66
N MET A 494 -32.48 7.47 -1.96
CA MET A 494 -31.02 7.58 -1.85
C MET A 494 -30.41 8.32 -3.05
N SER A 495 -30.28 9.65 -2.93
CA SER A 495 -29.59 10.46 -3.95
C SER A 495 -28.08 10.52 -3.73
N THR A 496 -27.64 10.71 -2.49
CA THR A 496 -26.22 10.83 -2.11
C THR A 496 -25.87 9.78 -1.06
N ILE A 497 -24.90 8.92 -1.38
CA ILE A 497 -24.54 7.76 -0.57
C ILE A 497 -23.08 7.89 -0.12
N THR A 498 -22.86 7.91 1.19
CA THR A 498 -21.52 8.06 1.79
C THR A 498 -20.68 6.80 1.62
N ASP A 499 -21.29 5.61 1.71
CA ASP A 499 -20.66 4.33 1.40
C ASP A 499 -21.65 3.36 0.76
N PHE A 500 -21.45 3.06 -0.53
CA PHE A 500 -22.29 2.13 -1.28
C PHE A 500 -21.91 0.65 -1.07
N LEU A 501 -20.75 0.36 -0.47
CA LEU A 501 -20.27 -1.01 -0.31
C LEU A 501 -21.20 -1.91 0.55
N PRO A 502 -21.76 -1.45 1.68
CA PRO A 502 -22.71 -2.26 2.46
C PRO A 502 -23.96 -2.68 1.67
N TYR A 503 -24.43 -1.83 0.75
CA TYR A 503 -25.57 -2.12 -0.12
C TYR A 503 -25.25 -3.24 -1.10
N LEU A 504 -24.06 -3.20 -1.71
CA LEU A 504 -23.57 -4.29 -2.57
C LEU A 504 -23.37 -5.59 -1.80
N ASN A 505 -22.90 -5.55 -0.54
CA ASN A 505 -22.77 -6.74 0.29
C ASN A 505 -24.13 -7.43 0.53
N ARG A 506 -25.19 -6.65 0.74
CA ARG A 506 -26.55 -7.17 0.87
C ARG A 506 -27.08 -7.76 -0.43
N LEU A 507 -26.89 -7.04 -1.55
CA LEU A 507 -27.25 -7.56 -2.87
C LEU A 507 -26.59 -8.91 -3.14
N ASN A 508 -25.28 -9.03 -2.89
CA ASN A 508 -24.56 -10.28 -3.13
C ASN A 508 -24.99 -11.41 -2.18
N LEU A 509 -25.32 -11.10 -0.91
CA LEU A 509 -25.91 -12.08 -0.01
C LEU A 509 -27.25 -12.60 -0.54
N GLU A 510 -28.13 -11.71 -1.01
CA GLU A 510 -29.45 -12.09 -1.54
C GLU A 510 -29.33 -12.93 -2.83
N VAL A 511 -28.43 -12.54 -3.73
CA VAL A 511 -28.18 -13.30 -4.97
C VAL A 511 -27.67 -14.70 -4.65
N ILE A 512 -26.75 -14.84 -3.68
CA ILE A 512 -26.27 -16.16 -3.24
C ILE A 512 -27.42 -16.98 -2.64
N GLY A 513 -28.23 -16.39 -1.76
CA GLY A 513 -29.40 -17.04 -1.19
C GLY A 513 -30.32 -17.60 -2.28
N ALA A 514 -30.74 -16.75 -3.21
CA ALA A 514 -31.69 -17.12 -4.25
C ALA A 514 -31.12 -18.14 -5.24
N VAL A 515 -29.86 -17.98 -5.68
CA VAL A 515 -29.28 -18.84 -6.73
C VAL A 515 -28.71 -20.13 -6.18
N VAL A 516 -28.01 -20.07 -5.05
CA VAL A 516 -27.24 -21.20 -4.53
C VAL A 516 -28.10 -22.05 -3.61
N PHE A 517 -28.87 -21.41 -2.73
CA PHE A 517 -29.61 -22.10 -1.67
C PHE A 517 -31.12 -22.17 -1.92
N ASP A 518 -31.63 -21.42 -2.91
CA ASP A 518 -33.07 -21.19 -3.10
C ASP A 518 -33.72 -20.78 -1.77
N GLU A 519 -33.11 -19.76 -1.16
CA GLU A 519 -33.51 -19.16 0.11
C GLU A 519 -33.46 -17.64 0.02
N SER A 520 -34.51 -16.98 0.53
CA SER A 520 -34.51 -15.52 0.70
C SER A 520 -33.90 -15.16 2.06
N PHE A 521 -32.91 -14.27 2.06
CA PHE A 521 -32.41 -13.67 3.29
C PHE A 521 -33.21 -12.42 3.68
N ASN A 522 -34.03 -11.90 2.75
CA ASN A 522 -34.77 -10.64 2.91
C ASN A 522 -33.83 -9.49 3.32
N SER A 523 -32.61 -9.48 2.79
CA SER A 523 -31.51 -8.61 3.23
C SER A 523 -31.74 -7.12 2.96
N PHE A 524 -32.78 -6.77 2.20
CA PHE A 524 -33.24 -5.40 1.94
C PHE A 524 -34.31 -4.92 2.93
N SER A 525 -34.95 -5.82 3.68
CA SER A 525 -35.98 -5.45 4.65
C SER A 525 -35.40 -4.65 5.83
N ASP A 526 -36.21 -3.77 6.43
CA ASP A 526 -35.80 -2.94 7.56
C ASP A 526 -35.31 -3.75 8.78
N PRO A 527 -35.96 -4.87 9.19
CA PRO A 527 -35.45 -5.71 10.29
C PRO A 527 -34.06 -6.28 10.01
N GLU A 528 -33.78 -6.61 8.75
CA GLU A 528 -32.48 -7.16 8.35
C GLU A 528 -31.38 -6.09 8.20
N GLN A 529 -31.72 -4.79 8.32
CA GLN A 529 -30.73 -3.71 8.36
C GLN A 529 -29.99 -3.60 9.70
N LEU A 530 -30.58 -4.12 10.78
CA LEU A 530 -30.01 -4.03 12.14
C LEU A 530 -28.68 -4.77 12.27
N VAL A 531 -27.76 -4.27 13.10
CA VAL A 531 -26.44 -4.91 13.35
C VAL A 531 -26.59 -6.34 13.90
N SER A 532 -27.67 -6.59 14.64
CA SER A 532 -27.98 -7.90 15.24
C SER A 532 -28.67 -8.87 14.28
N SER A 533 -29.04 -8.46 13.06
CA SER A 533 -29.79 -9.27 12.11
C SER A 533 -28.99 -10.47 11.59
N ARG A 534 -29.70 -11.44 11.01
CA ARG A 534 -29.07 -12.62 10.41
C ARG A 534 -28.18 -12.20 9.24
N SER A 535 -28.66 -11.33 8.36
CA SER A 535 -27.92 -10.85 7.20
C SER A 535 -26.62 -10.14 7.58
N ASN A 536 -26.68 -9.21 8.55
CA ASN A 536 -25.47 -8.48 8.98
C ASN A 536 -24.45 -9.39 9.65
N LYS A 537 -24.91 -10.37 10.44
CA LYS A 537 -23.99 -11.35 11.05
C LYS A 537 -23.33 -12.25 10.01
N ILE A 538 -24.05 -12.66 8.96
CA ILE A 538 -23.47 -13.43 7.84
C ILE A 538 -22.41 -12.60 7.11
N ILE A 539 -22.73 -11.36 6.74
CA ILE A 539 -21.80 -10.44 6.06
C ILE A 539 -20.56 -10.19 6.93
N SER A 540 -20.75 -9.93 8.23
CA SER A 540 -19.66 -9.72 9.19
C SER A 540 -18.80 -10.97 9.38
N ALA A 541 -19.40 -12.16 9.36
CA ALA A 541 -18.67 -13.43 9.44
C ALA A 541 -17.87 -13.72 8.17
N ALA A 542 -18.41 -13.45 6.98
CA ALA A 542 -17.67 -13.55 5.73
C ALA A 542 -16.42 -12.62 5.75
N PHE A 543 -16.61 -11.36 6.12
CA PHE A 543 -15.51 -10.40 6.26
C PHE A 543 -14.51 -10.80 7.37
N GLY A 544 -15.02 -11.27 8.51
CA GLY A 544 -14.21 -11.72 9.65
C GLY A 544 -13.30 -12.89 9.31
N SER A 545 -13.77 -13.78 8.44
CA SER A 545 -12.97 -14.88 7.88
C SER A 545 -11.91 -14.34 6.91
N ASN A 546 -12.30 -13.53 5.92
CA ASN A 546 -11.39 -13.05 4.87
C ASN A 546 -10.31 -12.08 5.38
N SER A 547 -10.65 -11.19 6.32
CA SER A 547 -9.79 -10.08 6.74
C SER A 547 -8.54 -10.48 7.56
N GLY A 548 -8.54 -11.68 8.13
CA GLY A 548 -7.46 -12.17 8.99
C GLY A 548 -6.51 -13.18 8.35
N ILE A 549 -6.92 -13.81 7.25
CA ILE A 549 -6.24 -14.98 6.68
C ILE A 549 -4.77 -14.71 6.35
N MET A 550 -4.44 -13.65 5.62
CA MET A 550 -3.03 -13.41 5.24
C MET A 550 -2.12 -13.10 6.42
N LYS A 551 -2.65 -12.44 7.45
CA LYS A 551 -1.91 -12.13 8.68
C LYS A 551 -1.67 -13.40 9.50
N LEU A 552 -2.65 -14.29 9.53
CA LEU A 552 -2.52 -15.58 10.20
C LEU A 552 -1.58 -16.52 9.42
N ASP A 553 -1.65 -16.58 8.09
CA ASP A 553 -0.77 -17.45 7.27
C ASP A 553 0.72 -17.14 7.43
N LYS A 554 1.07 -15.88 7.71
CA LYS A 554 2.45 -15.44 7.97
C LYS A 554 2.85 -15.58 9.44
N GLY A 555 1.88 -15.67 10.36
CA GLY A 555 2.11 -15.81 11.78
C GLY A 555 2.21 -17.27 12.23
N VAL A 556 2.98 -17.53 13.28
CA VAL A 556 3.06 -18.86 13.92
C VAL A 556 2.46 -18.91 15.32
N MET A 557 2.31 -17.76 15.98
CA MET A 557 1.85 -17.64 17.37
C MET A 557 0.46 -18.25 17.61
N TRP A 558 -0.45 -18.11 16.64
CA TRP A 558 -1.81 -18.61 16.77
C TRP A 558 -1.91 -20.15 16.80
N LYS A 559 -0.84 -20.84 16.39
CA LYS A 559 -0.73 -22.31 16.50
C LYS A 559 -0.40 -22.76 17.92
N LEU A 560 0.26 -21.90 18.70
CA LEU A 560 0.66 -22.19 20.09
C LEU A 560 -0.40 -21.70 21.08
N PHE A 561 -1.00 -20.52 20.82
CA PHE A 561 -2.02 -19.93 21.68
C PHE A 561 -3.13 -19.29 20.85
N THR A 562 -4.40 -19.43 21.27
CA THR A 562 -5.56 -18.87 20.58
C THR A 562 -5.57 -17.34 20.60
N THR A 563 -4.93 -16.73 19.59
CA THR A 563 -4.85 -15.26 19.43
C THR A 563 -6.23 -14.63 19.15
N PRO A 564 -6.44 -13.33 19.45
CA PRO A 564 -7.70 -12.65 19.14
C PRO A 564 -8.10 -12.71 17.66
N LEU A 565 -7.13 -12.62 16.75
CA LEU A 565 -7.37 -12.69 15.31
C LEU A 565 -7.80 -14.09 14.88
N TYR A 566 -7.15 -15.14 15.38
CA TYR A 566 -7.56 -16.52 15.10
C TYR A 566 -8.94 -16.82 15.71
N ARG A 567 -9.21 -16.35 16.94
CA ARG A 567 -10.53 -16.46 17.58
C ARG A 567 -11.63 -15.79 16.75
N LYS A 568 -11.34 -14.63 16.14
CA LYS A 568 -12.28 -13.95 15.24
C LYS A 568 -12.57 -14.83 14.01
N LEU A 569 -11.53 -15.37 13.37
CA LEU A 569 -11.69 -16.28 12.23
C LEU A 569 -12.53 -17.51 12.61
N ALA A 570 -12.20 -18.18 13.72
CA ALA A 570 -12.92 -19.37 14.19
C ALA A 570 -14.40 -19.07 14.46
N LYS A 571 -14.72 -18.00 15.21
CA LYS A 571 -16.10 -17.58 15.47
C LYS A 571 -16.87 -17.24 14.19
N SER A 572 -16.20 -16.64 13.22
CA SER A 572 -16.80 -16.36 11.92
C SER A 572 -17.15 -17.63 11.15
N GLN A 573 -16.25 -18.61 11.13
CA GLN A 573 -16.51 -19.92 10.50
C GLN A 573 -17.64 -20.67 11.22
N GLU A 574 -17.61 -20.75 12.56
CA GLU A 574 -18.66 -21.39 13.37
C GLU A 574 -20.06 -20.81 13.06
N TYR A 575 -20.14 -19.49 12.87
CA TYR A 575 -21.41 -18.84 12.54
C TYR A 575 -21.88 -19.19 11.12
N LEU A 576 -20.99 -19.19 10.13
CA LEU A 576 -21.33 -19.58 8.76
C LEU A 576 -21.73 -21.06 8.68
N GLU A 577 -21.09 -21.93 9.46
CA GLU A 577 -21.45 -23.35 9.58
C GLU A 577 -22.83 -23.53 10.17
N LYS A 578 -23.14 -22.81 11.26
CA LYS A 578 -24.47 -22.83 11.87
C LYS A 578 -25.53 -22.46 10.85
N VAL A 579 -25.35 -21.33 10.15
CA VAL A 579 -26.27 -20.88 9.11
C VAL A 579 -26.41 -21.94 8.03
N SER A 580 -25.31 -22.52 7.54
CA SER A 580 -25.35 -23.53 6.48
C SER A 580 -26.10 -24.80 6.91
N LYS A 581 -25.88 -25.27 8.14
CA LYS A 581 -26.61 -26.41 8.72
C LYS A 581 -28.10 -26.13 8.85
N ASP A 582 -28.48 -24.95 9.32
CA ASP A 582 -29.89 -24.55 9.46
C ASP A 582 -30.61 -24.55 8.11
N ILE A 583 -29.97 -24.06 7.04
CA ILE A 583 -30.49 -24.06 5.67
C ILE A 583 -30.64 -25.49 5.15
N LEU A 584 -29.58 -26.31 5.29
CA LEU A 584 -29.57 -27.67 4.79
C LEU A 584 -30.63 -28.54 5.46
N LEU A 585 -30.80 -28.42 6.78
CA LEU A 585 -31.82 -29.16 7.53
C LEU A 585 -33.25 -28.81 7.05
N LYS A 586 -33.53 -27.53 6.79
CA LYS A 586 -34.83 -27.10 6.23
C LYS A 586 -35.08 -27.72 4.86
N LYS A 587 -34.07 -27.76 3.99
CA LYS A 587 -34.18 -28.34 2.64
C LYS A 587 -34.36 -29.86 2.68
N LEU A 588 -33.63 -30.56 3.54
CA LEU A 588 -33.80 -32.00 3.74
C LEU A 588 -35.23 -32.33 4.21
N ASN A 589 -35.77 -31.58 5.17
CA ASN A 589 -37.15 -31.75 5.63
C ASN A 589 -38.17 -31.45 4.53
N TYR A 590 -37.91 -30.43 3.70
CA TYR A 590 -38.78 -30.09 2.58
C TYR A 590 -38.85 -31.21 1.52
N TYR A 591 -37.71 -31.82 1.15
CA TYR A 591 -37.68 -32.94 0.20
C TYR A 591 -38.22 -34.25 0.78
N ALA A 592 -38.12 -34.46 2.09
CA ALA A 592 -38.74 -35.61 2.75
C ALA A 592 -40.26 -35.59 2.64
N ILE A 593 -40.87 -34.40 2.56
CA ILE A 593 -42.31 -34.20 2.46
C ILE A 593 -42.78 -34.09 1.00
N ASN A 594 -41.99 -33.45 0.13
CA ASN A 594 -42.35 -33.20 -1.27
C ASN A 594 -41.45 -34.01 -2.22
N SER A 595 -41.96 -35.15 -2.71
CA SER A 595 -41.24 -36.08 -3.60
C SER A 595 -41.00 -35.51 -5.01
N GLU A 596 -41.76 -34.53 -5.44
CA GLU A 596 -41.55 -33.78 -6.69
C GLU A 596 -41.15 -32.34 -6.37
N SER A 597 -39.85 -32.05 -6.41
CA SER A 597 -39.33 -30.70 -6.17
C SER A 597 -38.85 -30.06 -7.48
N ASN A 598 -39.32 -28.85 -7.78
CA ASN A 598 -38.79 -27.98 -8.84
C ASN A 598 -37.54 -27.18 -8.40
N ASP A 599 -36.86 -27.58 -7.33
CA ASP A 599 -35.69 -26.89 -6.80
C ASP A 599 -34.50 -26.98 -7.77
N SER A 600 -34.26 -25.88 -8.47
CA SER A 600 -33.20 -25.76 -9.47
C SER A 600 -31.91 -25.12 -8.94
N SER A 601 -31.80 -24.98 -7.62
CA SER A 601 -30.66 -24.39 -6.93
C SER A 601 -29.36 -25.16 -7.16
N LEU A 602 -28.25 -24.53 -6.81
CA LEU A 602 -26.96 -25.21 -6.82
C LEU A 602 -26.87 -26.26 -5.69
N LEU A 603 -27.50 -25.99 -4.54
CA LEU A 603 -27.55 -26.91 -3.41
C LEU A 603 -28.26 -28.22 -3.76
N SER A 604 -29.40 -28.17 -4.45
CA SER A 604 -30.10 -29.38 -4.90
C SER A 604 -29.21 -30.24 -5.82
N SER A 605 -28.44 -29.58 -6.69
CA SER A 605 -27.47 -30.24 -7.57
C SER A 605 -26.31 -30.88 -6.78
N PHE A 606 -25.87 -30.26 -5.69
CA PHE A 606 -24.83 -30.82 -4.82
C PHE A 606 -25.31 -32.04 -4.03
N MET A 607 -26.55 -32.03 -3.56
CA MET A 607 -27.15 -33.14 -2.81
C MET A 607 -27.33 -34.42 -3.65
N GLN A 608 -27.39 -34.27 -4.98
CA GLN A 608 -27.54 -35.39 -5.91
C GLN A 608 -26.21 -36.01 -6.35
N LEU A 609 -25.07 -35.45 -5.93
CA LEU A 609 -23.75 -35.97 -6.35
C LEU A 609 -23.41 -37.28 -5.61
N PRO A 610 -22.96 -38.32 -6.33
CA PRO A 610 -22.56 -39.57 -5.72
C PRO A 610 -21.29 -39.37 -4.86
N GLY A 611 -21.28 -39.95 -3.66
CA GLY A 611 -20.10 -39.98 -2.78
C GLY A 611 -19.81 -38.68 -2.02
N VAL A 612 -20.76 -37.73 -2.00
CA VAL A 612 -20.69 -36.49 -1.20
C VAL A 612 -21.48 -36.68 0.08
N ASP A 613 -20.87 -36.44 1.24
CA ASP A 613 -21.57 -36.52 2.52
C ASP A 613 -22.13 -35.15 2.99
N VAL A 614 -22.93 -35.17 4.06
CA VAL A 614 -23.52 -33.94 4.62
C VAL A 614 -22.44 -32.93 5.05
N LYS A 615 -21.26 -33.41 5.50
CA LYS A 615 -20.16 -32.56 5.96
C LYS A 615 -19.52 -31.83 4.78
N ASP A 616 -19.37 -32.50 3.64
CA ASP A 616 -18.89 -31.93 2.39
C ASP A 616 -19.86 -30.85 1.88
N ILE A 617 -21.18 -31.10 1.96
CA ILE A 617 -22.22 -30.12 1.58
C ILE A 617 -22.14 -28.87 2.46
N VAL A 618 -22.07 -29.03 3.78
CA VAL A 618 -21.94 -27.90 4.71
C VAL A 618 -20.65 -27.12 4.44
N GLY A 619 -19.52 -27.80 4.23
CA GLY A 619 -18.24 -27.17 3.90
C GLY A 619 -18.33 -26.31 2.63
N MET A 620 -19.01 -26.79 1.59
CA MET A 620 -19.28 -26.02 0.38
C MET A 620 -20.12 -24.79 0.61
N MET A 621 -21.21 -24.93 1.37
CA MET A 621 -22.11 -23.82 1.67
C MET A 621 -21.37 -22.70 2.40
N VAL A 622 -20.52 -23.07 3.38
CA VAL A 622 -19.64 -22.13 4.10
C VAL A 622 -18.67 -21.45 3.15
N ASP A 623 -17.99 -22.21 2.28
CA ASP A 623 -17.05 -21.68 1.29
C ASP A 623 -17.72 -20.68 0.34
N ILE A 624 -18.95 -20.97 -0.12
CA ILE A 624 -19.71 -20.09 -1.02
C ILE A 624 -20.14 -18.81 -0.30
N LEU A 625 -20.67 -18.90 0.92
CA LEU A 625 -21.05 -17.73 1.72
C LEU A 625 -19.84 -16.83 2.02
N MET A 626 -18.71 -17.44 2.40
CA MET A 626 -17.48 -16.71 2.71
C MET A 626 -16.89 -16.02 1.47
N ALA A 627 -16.87 -16.72 0.32
CA ALA A 627 -16.23 -16.23 -0.88
C ALA A 627 -17.11 -15.25 -1.68
N GLY A 628 -18.41 -15.51 -1.82
CA GLY A 628 -19.26 -14.84 -2.81
C GLY A 628 -19.70 -13.42 -2.45
N ILE A 629 -19.76 -13.08 -1.15
CA ILE A 629 -20.27 -11.79 -0.66
C ILE A 629 -19.26 -10.67 -0.96
N ASP A 630 -18.09 -10.71 -0.31
CA ASP A 630 -17.12 -9.62 -0.38
C ASP A 630 -16.46 -9.50 -1.76
N THR A 631 -16.15 -10.62 -2.44
CA THR A 631 -15.40 -10.54 -3.71
C THR A 631 -16.15 -9.79 -4.78
N THR A 632 -17.43 -10.12 -4.96
CA THR A 632 -18.27 -9.54 -6.00
C THR A 632 -18.66 -8.11 -5.65
N SER A 633 -18.89 -7.81 -4.37
CA SER A 633 -19.08 -6.44 -3.91
C SER A 633 -17.88 -5.56 -4.21
N TYR A 634 -16.66 -5.98 -3.84
CA TYR A 634 -15.45 -5.16 -4.03
C TYR A 634 -15.16 -4.93 -5.52
N THR A 635 -15.27 -5.96 -6.36
CA THR A 635 -15.07 -5.80 -7.81
C THR A 635 -16.14 -4.92 -8.46
N THR A 636 -17.38 -5.01 -7.98
CA THR A 636 -18.46 -4.12 -8.45
C THR A 636 -18.21 -2.68 -8.01
N SER A 637 -17.75 -2.45 -6.78
CA SER A 637 -17.35 -1.12 -6.30
C SER A 637 -16.25 -0.50 -7.16
N PHE A 638 -15.20 -1.24 -7.50
CA PHE A 638 -14.15 -0.74 -8.41
C PHE A 638 -14.70 -0.44 -9.81
N ALA A 639 -15.57 -1.29 -10.35
CA ALA A 639 -16.19 -1.03 -11.64
C ALA A 639 -17.05 0.25 -11.63
N LEU A 640 -17.88 0.44 -10.59
CA LEU A 640 -18.68 1.65 -10.43
C LEU A 640 -17.81 2.90 -10.26
N TYR A 641 -16.71 2.82 -9.51
CA TYR A 641 -15.73 3.91 -9.40
C TYR A 641 -15.17 4.31 -10.77
N HIS A 642 -14.71 3.34 -11.56
CA HIS A 642 -14.16 3.60 -12.89
C HIS A 642 -15.22 4.18 -13.83
N ILE A 643 -16.44 3.65 -13.81
CA ILE A 643 -17.55 4.18 -14.63
C ILE A 643 -17.94 5.60 -14.21
N ALA A 644 -17.98 5.88 -12.91
CA ALA A 644 -18.36 7.19 -12.36
C ALA A 644 -17.30 8.28 -12.63
N THR A 645 -16.02 7.89 -12.69
CA THR A 645 -14.89 8.80 -12.95
C THR A 645 -14.55 8.98 -14.43
N ASN A 646 -15.21 8.23 -15.33
CA ASN A 646 -15.01 8.31 -16.79
C ASN A 646 -16.36 8.58 -17.50
N PRO A 647 -16.80 9.84 -17.60
CA PRO A 647 -18.12 10.20 -18.13
C PRO A 647 -18.41 9.70 -19.55
N ASP A 648 -17.41 9.70 -20.43
CA ASP A 648 -17.56 9.23 -21.80
C ASP A 648 -17.85 7.72 -21.85
N CYS A 649 -17.13 6.93 -21.05
CA CYS A 649 -17.42 5.51 -20.90
C CYS A 649 -18.82 5.27 -20.34
N GLN A 650 -19.23 6.03 -19.33
CA GLN A 650 -20.58 5.92 -18.78
C GLN A 650 -21.65 6.24 -19.83
N LYS A 651 -21.38 7.20 -20.73
CA LYS A 651 -22.29 7.56 -21.83
C LYS A 651 -22.42 6.44 -22.86
N GLU A 652 -21.31 5.84 -23.29
CA GLU A 652 -21.36 4.68 -24.21
C GLU A 652 -22.04 3.47 -23.57
N LEU A 653 -21.74 3.19 -22.30
CA LEU A 653 -22.38 2.11 -21.56
C LEU A 653 -23.89 2.35 -21.40
N PHE A 654 -24.30 3.61 -21.19
CA PHE A 654 -25.72 3.97 -21.15
C PHE A 654 -26.41 3.78 -22.50
N ARG A 655 -25.75 4.10 -23.63
CA ARG A 655 -26.29 3.84 -24.98
C ARG A 655 -26.47 2.34 -25.24
N GLU A 656 -25.47 1.52 -24.89
CA GLU A 656 -25.61 0.07 -24.99
C GLU A 656 -26.76 -0.44 -24.11
N ALA A 657 -26.85 0.04 -22.87
CA ALA A 657 -27.93 -0.35 -21.96
C ALA A 657 -29.31 0.06 -22.49
N LEU A 658 -29.48 1.25 -23.07
CA LEU A 658 -30.72 1.69 -23.73
C LEU A 658 -31.09 0.79 -24.91
N SER A 659 -30.12 0.46 -25.76
CA SER A 659 -30.36 -0.40 -26.92
C SER A 659 -30.76 -1.82 -26.54
N LEU A 660 -30.24 -2.32 -25.41
CA LEU A 660 -30.49 -3.69 -24.94
C LEU A 660 -31.71 -3.80 -24.03
N LEU A 661 -32.07 -2.71 -23.34
CA LEU A 661 -33.20 -2.58 -22.42
C LEU A 661 -34.04 -1.34 -22.82
N PRO A 662 -34.82 -1.45 -23.91
CA PRO A 662 -35.63 -0.34 -24.39
C PRO A 662 -36.64 0.10 -23.33
N ASP A 663 -37.37 -0.86 -22.75
CA ASP A 663 -38.37 -0.59 -21.71
C ASP A 663 -37.86 -0.93 -20.30
N GLU A 664 -38.32 -0.21 -19.28
CA GLU A 664 -37.99 -0.46 -17.86
C GLU A 664 -38.39 -1.88 -17.40
N LYS A 665 -39.40 -2.47 -18.06
CA LYS A 665 -39.88 -3.83 -17.80
C LYS A 665 -39.08 -4.93 -18.51
N THR A 666 -38.13 -4.56 -19.38
CA THR A 666 -37.33 -5.55 -20.12
C THR A 666 -36.46 -6.34 -19.14
N GLU A 667 -36.69 -7.64 -19.04
CA GLU A 667 -35.85 -8.53 -18.23
C GLU A 667 -34.50 -8.78 -18.91
N ILE A 668 -33.41 -8.77 -18.13
CA ILE A 668 -32.11 -9.17 -18.66
C ILE A 668 -32.10 -10.68 -18.80
N SER A 669 -32.10 -11.18 -20.04
CA SER A 669 -31.95 -12.60 -20.34
C SER A 669 -30.50 -12.96 -20.73
N ALA A 670 -30.21 -14.25 -20.86
CA ALA A 670 -28.89 -14.72 -21.29
C ALA A 670 -28.52 -14.23 -22.70
N SER A 671 -29.51 -14.01 -23.59
CA SER A 671 -29.27 -13.46 -24.93
C SER A 671 -28.98 -11.95 -24.91
N VAL A 672 -29.63 -11.20 -24.01
CA VAL A 672 -29.33 -9.79 -23.75
C VAL A 672 -27.89 -9.63 -23.26
N LEU A 673 -27.51 -10.40 -22.22
CA LEU A 673 -26.13 -10.38 -21.71
C LEU A 673 -25.11 -10.82 -22.77
N ALA A 674 -25.46 -11.72 -23.69
CA ALA A 674 -24.56 -12.11 -24.77
C ALA A 674 -24.14 -10.91 -25.63
N LYS A 675 -25.08 -9.99 -25.90
CA LYS A 675 -24.91 -8.79 -26.74
C LYS A 675 -24.28 -7.58 -26.02
N ALA A 676 -24.14 -7.60 -24.70
CA ALA A 676 -23.56 -6.52 -23.90
C ALA A 676 -22.02 -6.48 -23.98
N VAL A 677 -21.49 -6.15 -25.15
CA VAL A 677 -20.05 -6.22 -25.47
C VAL A 677 -19.26 -5.11 -24.76
N TYR A 678 -19.78 -3.89 -24.76
CA TYR A 678 -19.12 -2.74 -24.13
C TYR A 678 -19.10 -2.88 -22.60
N LEU A 679 -20.22 -3.29 -22.00
CA LEU A 679 -20.31 -3.61 -20.57
C LEU A 679 -19.30 -4.68 -20.14
N LYS A 680 -19.20 -5.80 -20.89
CA LYS A 680 -18.21 -6.83 -20.60
C LYS A 680 -16.79 -6.31 -20.68
N SER A 681 -16.53 -5.40 -21.61
CA SER A 681 -15.23 -4.73 -21.75
C SER A 681 -14.93 -3.82 -20.57
N CYS A 682 -15.93 -3.09 -20.05
CA CYS A 682 -15.81 -2.30 -18.81
C CYS A 682 -15.49 -3.17 -17.59
N VAL A 683 -16.21 -4.30 -17.43
CA VAL A 683 -15.96 -5.26 -16.34
C VAL A 683 -14.56 -5.86 -16.46
N LYS A 684 -14.15 -6.25 -17.68
CA LYS A 684 -12.81 -6.80 -17.95
C LYS A 684 -11.70 -5.77 -17.63
N GLU A 685 -11.90 -4.51 -17.99
CA GLU A 685 -10.93 -3.45 -17.70
C GLU A 685 -10.85 -3.13 -16.21
N SER A 686 -11.99 -3.12 -15.52
CA SER A 686 -12.03 -2.94 -14.06
C SER A 686 -11.26 -4.07 -13.37
N LEU A 687 -11.47 -5.31 -13.79
CA LEU A 687 -10.74 -6.47 -13.26
C LEU A 687 -9.25 -6.49 -13.63
N ARG A 688 -8.83 -5.85 -14.73
CA ARG A 688 -7.41 -5.68 -15.05
C ARG A 688 -6.75 -4.71 -14.08
N LEU A 689 -7.40 -3.56 -13.83
CA LEU A 689 -6.88 -2.52 -12.94
C LEU A 689 -6.97 -2.93 -11.48
N ASN A 690 -8.10 -3.49 -11.06
CA ASN A 690 -8.44 -3.84 -9.68
C ASN A 690 -8.96 -5.29 -9.62
N PRO A 691 -8.10 -6.29 -9.84
CA PRO A 691 -8.49 -7.71 -9.74
C PRO A 691 -8.86 -8.09 -8.31
N VAL A 692 -9.61 -9.19 -8.15
CA VAL A 692 -9.96 -9.75 -6.83
C VAL A 692 -8.72 -10.06 -5.99
N ALA A 693 -7.66 -10.56 -6.60
CA ALA A 693 -6.39 -10.86 -5.94
C ALA A 693 -5.23 -10.28 -6.77
N ILE A 694 -4.11 -10.01 -6.10
CA ILE A 694 -2.87 -9.54 -6.75
C ILE A 694 -2.35 -10.50 -7.83
N GLY A 695 -2.64 -11.78 -7.66
CA GLY A 695 -2.01 -12.86 -8.40
C GLY A 695 -2.62 -14.22 -8.16
N VAL A 696 -2.16 -15.22 -8.91
CA VAL A 696 -2.67 -16.59 -8.83
C VAL A 696 -1.54 -17.53 -8.40
N GLY A 697 -1.77 -18.24 -7.28
CA GLY A 697 -0.83 -19.22 -6.74
C GLY A 697 -0.97 -20.61 -7.36
N ARG A 698 0.14 -21.33 -7.48
CA ARG A 698 0.25 -22.77 -7.77
C ARG A 698 1.33 -23.43 -6.90
N VAL A 699 1.13 -24.69 -6.56
CA VAL A 699 2.21 -25.55 -6.05
C VAL A 699 2.66 -26.41 -7.21
N LEU A 700 3.94 -26.33 -7.57
CA LEU A 700 4.47 -27.10 -8.69
C LEU A 700 4.42 -28.60 -8.40
N GLN A 701 3.92 -29.39 -9.34
CA GLN A 701 3.90 -30.85 -9.24
C GLN A 701 5.15 -31.49 -9.86
N ASN A 702 5.77 -30.78 -10.80
CA ASN A 702 6.96 -31.19 -11.51
C ASN A 702 8.04 -30.10 -11.41
N ASP A 703 9.30 -30.48 -11.60
CA ASP A 703 10.38 -29.51 -11.75
C ASP A 703 10.18 -28.70 -13.05
N VAL A 704 10.46 -27.38 -13.00
CA VAL A 704 10.23 -26.47 -14.12
C VAL A 704 11.45 -25.60 -14.33
N ILE A 705 11.84 -25.35 -15.57
CA ILE A 705 12.90 -24.39 -15.90
C ILE A 705 12.26 -23.04 -16.26
N LEU A 706 12.50 -22.02 -15.44
CA LEU A 706 12.07 -20.65 -15.71
C LEU A 706 13.28 -19.73 -15.78
N LYS A 707 13.47 -19.02 -16.90
CA LYS A 707 14.61 -18.11 -17.15
C LYS A 707 15.98 -18.73 -16.83
N GLY A 708 16.17 -20.01 -17.16
CA GLY A 708 17.42 -20.74 -16.88
C GLY A 708 17.57 -21.27 -15.45
N TYR A 709 16.63 -20.98 -14.55
CA TYR A 709 16.61 -21.52 -13.19
C TYR A 709 15.75 -22.77 -13.11
N LYS A 710 16.31 -23.84 -12.55
CA LYS A 710 15.54 -25.03 -12.17
C LYS A 710 14.75 -24.73 -10.89
N ILE A 711 13.43 -24.71 -11.01
CA ILE A 711 12.50 -24.56 -9.89
C ILE A 711 11.96 -25.94 -9.53
N PRO A 712 12.23 -26.46 -8.32
CA PRO A 712 11.83 -27.80 -7.96
C PRO A 712 10.32 -27.92 -7.76
N SER A 713 9.81 -29.13 -7.96
CA SER A 713 8.49 -29.55 -7.50
C SER A 713 8.29 -29.23 -6.00
N GLY A 714 7.04 -28.97 -5.62
CA GLY A 714 6.66 -28.52 -4.28
C GLY A 714 6.86 -27.02 -4.02
N THR A 715 7.58 -26.28 -4.88
CA THR A 715 7.69 -24.81 -4.76
C THR A 715 6.34 -24.13 -5.00
N VAL A 716 6.03 -23.13 -4.17
CA VAL A 716 4.87 -22.27 -4.36
C VAL A 716 5.24 -21.18 -5.34
N VAL A 717 4.50 -21.07 -6.44
CA VAL A 717 4.67 -20.02 -7.45
C VAL A 717 3.45 -19.11 -7.46
N VAL A 718 3.64 -17.79 -7.49
CA VAL A 718 2.57 -16.80 -7.56
C VAL A 718 2.80 -15.86 -8.73
N THR A 719 1.88 -15.85 -9.68
CA THR A 719 1.90 -14.92 -10.82
C THR A 719 1.42 -13.55 -10.38
N GLN A 720 2.17 -12.48 -10.64
CA GLN A 720 1.87 -11.12 -10.18
C GLN A 720 1.05 -10.36 -11.22
N ASN A 721 -0.12 -10.91 -11.56
CA ASN A 721 -1.00 -10.43 -12.62
C ASN A 721 -1.36 -8.93 -12.49
N MET A 722 -1.67 -8.47 -11.28
CA MET A 722 -2.03 -7.07 -11.02
C MET A 722 -0.88 -6.10 -11.28
N VAL A 723 0.35 -6.51 -10.98
CA VAL A 723 1.55 -5.70 -11.24
C VAL A 723 1.86 -5.72 -12.73
N ALA A 724 1.92 -6.91 -13.32
CA ALA A 724 2.25 -7.10 -14.74
C ALA A 724 1.26 -6.37 -15.66
N SER A 725 -0.04 -6.44 -15.38
CA SER A 725 -1.08 -5.76 -16.17
C SER A 725 -0.99 -4.23 -16.14
N ARG A 726 -0.20 -3.67 -15.22
CA ARG A 726 0.04 -2.23 -15.06
C ARG A 726 1.37 -1.77 -15.64
N LEU A 727 2.14 -2.64 -16.29
CA LEU A 727 3.40 -2.30 -16.92
C LEU A 727 3.19 -1.80 -18.37
N PRO A 728 3.84 -0.69 -18.76
CA PRO A 728 3.65 -0.10 -20.10
C PRO A 728 4.18 -0.97 -21.23
N GLN A 729 5.07 -1.93 -20.93
CA GLN A 729 5.56 -2.92 -21.88
C GLN A 729 4.51 -3.95 -22.31
N TYR A 730 3.43 -4.12 -21.54
CA TYR A 730 2.38 -5.12 -21.81
C TYR A 730 1.03 -4.49 -22.16
N VAL A 731 0.75 -3.26 -21.68
CA VAL A 731 -0.52 -2.57 -21.91
C VAL A 731 -0.26 -1.09 -22.12
N ARG A 732 -0.82 -0.49 -23.18
CA ARG A 732 -0.67 0.97 -23.42
C ARG A 732 -1.54 1.76 -22.45
N ASN A 733 -0.99 2.87 -21.95
CA ASN A 733 -1.61 3.71 -20.92
C ASN A 733 -2.17 2.87 -19.76
N PRO A 734 -1.34 2.03 -19.11
CA PRO A 734 -1.81 0.92 -18.30
C PRO A 734 -2.60 1.35 -17.05
N SER A 735 -2.42 2.58 -16.58
CA SER A 735 -3.12 3.13 -15.41
C SER A 735 -4.48 3.76 -15.73
N ARG A 736 -4.82 3.94 -17.02
CA ARG A 736 -6.11 4.50 -17.45
C ARG A 736 -7.15 3.40 -17.63
N PHE A 737 -8.40 3.71 -17.32
CA PHE A 737 -9.54 2.83 -17.58
C PHE A 737 -10.02 3.03 -19.02
N ILE A 738 -9.70 2.08 -19.90
CA ILE A 738 -10.02 2.13 -21.34
C ILE A 738 -10.69 0.82 -21.74
N PRO A 739 -12.02 0.69 -21.65
CA PRO A 739 -12.75 -0.50 -22.09
C PRO A 739 -12.53 -0.84 -23.56
N GLU A 740 -12.32 0.17 -24.40
CA GLU A 740 -12.16 0.07 -25.85
C GLU A 740 -10.99 -0.82 -26.26
N ARG A 741 -10.01 -1.05 -25.38
CA ARG A 741 -8.86 -1.93 -25.63
C ARG A 741 -9.25 -3.38 -25.90
N TYR A 742 -10.45 -3.79 -25.48
CA TYR A 742 -10.97 -5.14 -25.70
C TYR A 742 -11.95 -5.23 -26.87
N LEU A 743 -12.27 -4.11 -27.54
CA LEU A 743 -13.22 -4.07 -28.64
C LEU A 743 -12.51 -4.22 -29.98
N ARG A 744 -12.70 -5.37 -30.65
CA ARG A 744 -12.19 -5.57 -32.02
C ARG A 744 -12.79 -4.50 -32.94
N GLY A 745 -11.93 -3.82 -33.71
CA GLY A 745 -12.31 -2.70 -34.59
C GLY A 745 -12.20 -1.32 -33.96
N SER A 746 -11.95 -1.21 -32.64
CA SER A 746 -11.60 0.07 -32.02
C SER A 746 -10.17 0.48 -32.35
N THR A 747 -9.92 1.78 -32.53
CA THR A 747 -8.56 2.34 -32.67
C THR A 747 -7.69 2.12 -31.43
N GLN A 748 -8.32 1.86 -30.28
CA GLN A 748 -7.64 1.58 -29.01
C GLN A 748 -7.45 0.08 -28.77
N TYR A 749 -7.92 -0.81 -29.66
CA TYR A 749 -7.79 -2.27 -29.50
C TYR A 749 -6.33 -2.69 -29.25
N GLU A 750 -6.13 -3.62 -28.32
CA GLU A 750 -4.82 -4.18 -27.99
C GLU A 750 -4.88 -5.71 -27.96
N ASP A 751 -3.88 -6.35 -28.56
CA ASP A 751 -3.68 -7.79 -28.44
C ASP A 751 -2.94 -8.11 -27.13
N ILE A 752 -3.70 -8.06 -26.03
CA ILE A 752 -3.17 -8.30 -24.68
C ILE A 752 -3.02 -9.80 -24.45
N HIS A 753 -1.83 -10.21 -23.99
CA HIS A 753 -1.54 -11.60 -23.68
C HIS A 753 -2.62 -12.23 -22.76
N PRO A 754 -3.23 -13.39 -23.13
CA PRO A 754 -4.37 -13.94 -22.41
C PRO A 754 -4.14 -14.24 -20.92
N PHE A 755 -2.89 -14.58 -20.57
CA PHE A 755 -2.49 -14.88 -19.19
C PHE A 755 -2.15 -13.64 -18.36
N LEU A 756 -2.09 -12.45 -18.95
CA LEU A 756 -1.72 -11.22 -18.23
C LEU A 756 -2.78 -10.87 -17.17
N SER A 757 -4.06 -11.02 -17.49
CA SER A 757 -5.19 -10.76 -16.60
C SER A 757 -6.00 -12.04 -16.36
N LEU A 758 -5.88 -12.62 -15.17
CA LEU A 758 -6.56 -13.84 -14.76
C LEU A 758 -7.37 -13.63 -13.46
N PRO A 759 -8.36 -12.72 -13.43
CA PRO A 759 -9.10 -12.37 -12.21
C PRO A 759 -9.84 -13.58 -11.59
N PHE A 760 -10.12 -14.61 -12.40
CA PHE A 760 -10.76 -15.85 -11.97
C PHE A 760 -9.82 -17.07 -12.02
N GLY A 761 -8.51 -16.87 -12.24
CA GLY A 761 -7.55 -17.94 -12.47
C GLY A 761 -7.73 -18.67 -13.81
N PHE A 762 -7.04 -19.80 -13.97
CA PHE A 762 -6.99 -20.58 -15.20
C PHE A 762 -7.06 -22.10 -14.92
N GLY A 763 -7.60 -22.86 -15.88
CA GLY A 763 -7.63 -24.32 -15.88
C GLY A 763 -8.68 -24.92 -14.92
N PRO A 764 -8.58 -26.23 -14.63
CA PRO A 764 -9.56 -26.96 -13.78
C PRO A 764 -9.74 -26.39 -12.37
N ARG A 765 -8.78 -25.60 -11.89
CA ARG A 765 -8.82 -24.91 -10.58
C ARG A 765 -9.04 -23.39 -10.73
N SER A 766 -9.72 -22.95 -11.79
CA SER A 766 -10.27 -21.59 -11.88
C SER A 766 -11.45 -21.40 -10.92
N CYS A 767 -11.89 -20.17 -10.70
CA CYS A 767 -13.05 -19.86 -9.85
C CYS A 767 -14.30 -20.62 -10.31
N ILE A 768 -14.88 -21.41 -9.41
CA ILE A 768 -16.09 -22.20 -9.66
C ILE A 768 -17.30 -21.30 -9.97
N ALA A 769 -17.36 -20.14 -9.31
CA ALA A 769 -18.46 -19.18 -9.43
C ALA A 769 -18.21 -18.09 -10.49
N ARG A 770 -17.20 -18.24 -11.37
CA ARG A 770 -16.83 -17.21 -12.36
C ARG A 770 -18.04 -16.69 -13.14
N ARG A 771 -18.84 -17.58 -13.72
CA ARG A 771 -19.98 -17.21 -14.56
C ARG A 771 -21.04 -16.45 -13.76
N LEU A 772 -21.33 -16.91 -12.55
CA LEU A 772 -22.29 -16.25 -11.66
C LEU A 772 -21.82 -14.85 -11.27
N ALA A 773 -20.54 -14.70 -10.90
CA ALA A 773 -19.96 -13.41 -10.54
C ALA A 773 -19.96 -12.43 -11.72
N GLU A 774 -19.48 -12.85 -12.90
CA GLU A 774 -19.49 -12.02 -14.13
C GLU A 774 -20.93 -11.61 -14.50
N GLN A 775 -21.89 -12.54 -14.45
CA GLN A 775 -23.31 -12.25 -14.71
C GLN A 775 -23.87 -11.26 -13.71
N ASN A 776 -23.65 -11.47 -12.41
CA ASN A 776 -24.15 -10.59 -11.37
C ASN A 776 -23.59 -9.16 -11.50
N MET A 777 -22.29 -9.03 -11.75
CA MET A 777 -21.66 -7.73 -12.00
C MET A 777 -22.29 -7.03 -13.22
N CYS A 778 -22.43 -7.75 -14.34
CA CYS A 778 -23.01 -7.19 -15.57
C CYS A 778 -24.46 -6.75 -15.36
N ILE A 779 -25.33 -7.60 -14.80
CA ILE A 779 -26.75 -7.28 -14.55
C ILE A 779 -26.85 -6.05 -13.64
N THR A 780 -26.11 -6.06 -12.52
CA THR A 780 -26.09 -4.95 -11.55
C THR A 780 -25.67 -3.63 -12.21
N ILE A 781 -24.53 -3.62 -12.90
CA ILE A 781 -24.00 -2.40 -13.54
C ILE A 781 -24.94 -1.92 -14.64
N MET A 782 -25.45 -2.82 -15.49
CA MET A 782 -26.36 -2.48 -16.58
C MET A 782 -27.62 -1.81 -16.05
N LYS A 783 -28.27 -2.38 -15.03
CA LYS A 783 -29.50 -1.78 -14.47
C LYS A 783 -29.23 -0.47 -13.74
N ILE A 784 -28.13 -0.35 -12.98
CA ILE A 784 -27.77 0.91 -12.33
C ILE A 784 -27.55 2.00 -13.39
N VAL A 785 -26.74 1.74 -14.42
CA VAL A 785 -26.44 2.75 -15.45
C VAL A 785 -27.67 3.11 -16.29
N ARG A 786 -28.56 2.15 -16.57
CA ARG A 786 -29.84 2.40 -17.26
C ARG A 786 -30.75 3.34 -16.46
N ASN A 787 -30.77 3.22 -15.13
CA ASN A 787 -31.68 3.98 -14.26
C ASN A 787 -31.06 5.27 -13.69
N TYR A 788 -29.73 5.34 -13.57
CA TYR A 788 -29.04 6.41 -12.87
C TYR A 788 -27.82 6.93 -13.65
N LYS A 789 -27.58 8.23 -13.54
CA LYS A 789 -26.26 8.82 -13.74
C LYS A 789 -25.49 8.68 -12.43
N ILE A 790 -24.29 8.12 -12.52
CA ILE A 790 -23.43 7.85 -11.36
C ILE A 790 -22.34 8.91 -11.31
N GLU A 791 -22.23 9.63 -10.20
CA GLU A 791 -21.16 10.60 -9.95
C GLU A 791 -20.32 10.15 -8.75
N TRP A 792 -19.00 10.22 -8.88
CA TRP A 792 -18.09 9.87 -7.80
C TRP A 792 -17.84 11.09 -6.89
N LEU A 793 -18.01 10.91 -5.59
CA LEU A 793 -17.86 11.99 -4.60
C LEU A 793 -16.59 11.88 -3.73
N GLY A 794 -15.88 10.75 -3.79
CA GLY A 794 -14.69 10.51 -2.97
C GLY A 794 -13.38 11.04 -3.59
N GLY A 795 -12.27 10.82 -2.89
CA GLY A 795 -10.91 11.00 -3.46
C GLY A 795 -10.54 9.90 -4.45
N LYS A 796 -9.28 9.84 -4.89
CA LYS A 796 -8.79 8.72 -5.71
C LYS A 796 -8.90 7.40 -4.95
N LEU A 797 -9.60 6.42 -5.51
CA LEU A 797 -9.82 5.12 -4.88
C LEU A 797 -8.56 4.24 -4.99
N GLY A 798 -8.00 3.84 -3.86
CA GLY A 798 -6.89 2.90 -3.77
C GLY A 798 -7.35 1.49 -3.42
N VAL A 799 -6.38 0.66 -3.03
CA VAL A 799 -6.60 -0.77 -2.72
C VAL A 799 -5.88 -1.12 -1.43
N LYS A 800 -6.57 -1.91 -0.59
CA LYS A 800 -6.01 -2.62 0.56
C LYS A 800 -6.03 -4.12 0.31
N THR A 801 -4.88 -4.80 0.43
CA THR A 801 -4.77 -6.24 0.15
C THR A 801 -4.82 -7.05 1.44
N LEU A 802 -5.99 -7.58 1.81
CA LEU A 802 -6.17 -8.39 3.05
C LEU A 802 -6.15 -9.91 2.82
N LEU A 803 -6.46 -10.30 1.58
CA LEU A 803 -6.40 -11.62 0.94
C LEU A 803 -6.91 -11.40 -0.47
N ILE A 804 -8.08 -10.76 -0.51
CA ILE A 804 -8.69 -10.13 -1.67
C ILE A 804 -8.49 -8.62 -1.58
N ASN A 805 -8.46 -7.98 -2.74
CA ASN A 805 -8.32 -6.54 -2.88
C ASN A 805 -9.61 -5.85 -2.50
N LYS A 806 -9.56 -5.05 -1.43
CA LYS A 806 -10.66 -4.23 -0.93
C LYS A 806 -10.41 -2.76 -1.28
N PRO A 807 -11.45 -1.97 -1.59
CA PRO A 807 -11.34 -0.51 -1.60
C PRO A 807 -10.76 0.02 -0.28
N ASP A 808 -9.84 0.99 -0.36
CA ASP A 808 -9.16 1.55 0.83
C ASP A 808 -9.94 2.65 1.55
N GLN A 809 -11.02 3.14 0.94
CA GLN A 809 -11.93 4.15 1.47
C GLN A 809 -13.40 3.81 1.11
N PRO A 810 -14.38 4.46 1.76
CA PRO A 810 -15.80 4.31 1.43
C PRO A 810 -16.14 4.57 -0.05
N ILE A 811 -17.18 3.91 -0.55
CA ILE A 811 -17.65 4.05 -1.93
C ILE A 811 -18.69 5.17 -2.00
N SER A 812 -18.22 6.41 -2.05
CA SER A 812 -19.09 7.59 -2.05
C SER A 812 -19.61 7.92 -3.45
N LEU A 813 -20.92 7.74 -3.65
CA LEU A 813 -21.59 7.91 -4.94
C LEU A 813 -22.79 8.84 -4.83
N LYS A 814 -23.04 9.59 -5.89
CA LYS A 814 -24.33 10.23 -6.14
C LYS A 814 -25.03 9.53 -7.28
N LEU A 815 -26.27 9.12 -7.06
CA LEU A 815 -27.13 8.46 -8.03
C LEU A 815 -28.23 9.45 -8.43
N THR A 816 -28.11 10.02 -9.63
CA THR A 816 -29.14 10.92 -10.16
C THR A 816 -30.05 10.11 -11.09
N PRO A 817 -31.36 9.99 -10.82
CA PRO A 817 -32.28 9.27 -11.70
C PRO A 817 -32.21 9.81 -13.14
N ARG A 818 -32.23 8.91 -14.13
CA ARG A 818 -32.38 9.28 -15.54
C ARG A 818 -33.87 9.25 -15.88
N SER A 819 -34.45 10.42 -16.17
CA SER A 819 -35.84 10.56 -16.59
C SER A 819 -36.11 9.75 -17.86
N GLY A 820 -37.30 9.16 -17.97
CA GLY A 820 -37.72 8.27 -19.07
C GLY A 820 -37.30 8.78 -20.45
N ILE A 821 -36.34 8.08 -21.04
CA ILE A 821 -36.08 7.99 -22.48
C ILE A 821 -36.45 6.57 -22.88
#